data_AF-A0A661UVL7-F1
#
_entry.id   AF-A0A661UVL7-F1
#
_cell.length_a   1.000
_cell.length_b   1.000
_cell.length_c   1.000
_cell.angle_alpha   90.00
_cell.angle_beta   90.00
_cell.angle_gamma   90.00
#
_symmetry.space_group_name_H-M   'P 1'
#
loop_
_entity.id
_entity.type
_entity.pdbx_description
1 polymer ?
#
loop_
_entity_poly.entity_id
_entity_poly.type
_entity_poly.pdbx_seq_one_letter_code
_entity_poly.pdbx_strand_id
1 'polypeptide(L)'
;MKKLFFFIIFILVWINAASIIVETASFTDFLYGNSEECEYDNWISHVVEGIADEGYNLYSPWDVQSEGFGTFILPDESMLEQWQYVIDAFLAGNYFATQNILDLYDFPYHVVEFNDTDTGNTYYLLREVLNFEYYDRNGTINTYDDEFGSFDFGWGLFIHNPQSTNPVILTVPHPNDDFISSVIGYKCFKDWNAKFLLISGAGREVLWTNQGNYSNSKSLCDPSRNDDVVFNVVYKSFCNNIREIFDRREFSAQIHSYDWNRHDDHPDNQISAMHTCPNLPIRDLSDLHLDMINASDHVVIPQNTIGPNTEVLLNDYYSVYYSIYDFLFYNWEGNPYPVNDNVDLPGYSGNKQKLYTYSYWNSYDVFDPFFHLEMDELPGCYEESEENYHWFYGFDLETNMFQMDMLFDKTLSYYSYWVDAMTEILPATLELDDGITPLIPQNFAAIEIDHDSIDLIWDTISSYDFHTYEIFFANEPINPNNYTIIDRNDVLTFASPLKNSHRINYLDLNSNYFFQIRAVDKNGNYSPLSVELEVFTSPAQITDLVAIGLDSVANIKWTAVQQSGNMGFNIYRKLPEEEFIQIDSWTTNPELAGTQNPYEEYSYFDADVENGLIYTYQISSVNEDGEEFLYYQLRSCSPNDYFQIYVFNSTSTIIDSVTFSKNQFATDYQDADYDLEKIIVLPEEYIFSAFYEEYWMPNDMYLQQQVHGEFSPFENYKVWDLKVKSNQLNEQIKISVSPEFMNDNGNLFLKDLLTDQIIDMTIENHSFFAEDTTYYNFELYWGDLHPYISFTNFQNQLLQGGDELLIEWNSNVYQLIDYFDISLQNDETSIMIADYVDRLEEQYIWITPENIEIHNAQIVIGVHSIDGTIYEFDSTNLYGILPLEYTIDFTEGWQLIANPWISDESFLTSEIFGANSELLFPVPFNNFETSEEFEFGTGYWLNAELEGSFTHSDSILKEITYFALEPGWNLVPNSYLCSYDPRDLKIKNSVYTYHFDYAVEQELIANVAYVYRDGEFIKADIIYPYESFYLFVNEENFDNMECRFSPYYSGFHYLPDVDWEIKISAIQTDGDEIVVGCSDNATDSFDNVYDLPEPPIKPIENGIKMYLPKDPQLDSLFIYSELNREIMSSLETGIPEFKQWNFVLETQILNAVTLEFDLLDLPEGYHANIQIDGNSWNQLTSGNYIYSIIPSQTGVISGSVTVNNNVASSDEIVSTAYNFINFP
;
A
#
# COMPACT_ATOMS: atom_id res chain seq x y z
N MET A 1 49.31 -64.52 7.02
CA MET A 1 49.91 -63.19 7.27
C MET A 1 49.75 -62.22 6.10
N LYS A 2 50.18 -62.51 4.86
CA LYS A 2 49.97 -61.59 3.72
C LYS A 2 48.50 -61.26 3.41
N LYS A 3 47.57 -62.22 3.55
CA LYS A 3 46.12 -61.98 3.37
C LYS A 3 45.50 -61.14 4.49
N LEU A 4 46.01 -61.23 5.72
CA LEU A 4 45.52 -60.45 6.87
C LEU A 4 46.03 -59.00 6.78
N PHE A 5 47.25 -58.80 6.29
CA PHE A 5 47.80 -57.46 6.03
C PHE A 5 47.07 -56.76 4.87
N PHE A 6 46.73 -57.48 3.80
CA PHE A 6 45.88 -56.93 2.73
C PHE A 6 44.45 -56.64 3.19
N PHE A 7 43.87 -57.47 4.06
CA PHE A 7 42.53 -57.24 4.63
C PHE A 7 42.50 -56.05 5.61
N ILE A 8 43.55 -55.89 6.42
CA ILE A 8 43.71 -54.73 7.32
C ILE A 8 43.98 -53.44 6.53
N ILE A 9 44.76 -53.50 5.43
CA ILE A 9 44.91 -52.35 4.52
C ILE A 9 43.60 -52.05 3.80
N PHE A 10 42.83 -53.05 3.37
CA PHE A 10 41.52 -52.83 2.73
C PHE A 10 40.52 -52.21 3.71
N ILE A 11 40.53 -52.62 4.99
CA ILE A 11 39.71 -52.02 6.05
C ILE A 11 40.20 -50.61 6.41
N LEU A 12 41.51 -50.35 6.46
CA LEU A 12 42.06 -49.01 6.74
C LEU A 12 41.85 -48.02 5.57
N VAL A 13 41.76 -48.52 4.33
CA VAL A 13 41.40 -47.73 3.13
C VAL A 13 39.88 -47.49 3.06
N TRP A 14 39.05 -48.36 3.65
CA TRP A 14 37.60 -48.13 3.78
C TRP A 14 37.21 -47.23 4.96
N ILE A 15 38.08 -47.05 5.95
CA ILE A 15 37.82 -46.22 7.15
C ILE A 15 38.17 -44.73 6.92
N ASN A 16 38.64 -44.33 5.73
CA ASN A 16 38.95 -42.92 5.40
C ASN A 16 38.42 -42.49 4.02
N ALA A 17 37.31 -43.05 3.56
CA ALA A 17 36.60 -42.46 2.43
C ALA A 17 35.62 -41.44 3.03
N ALA A 18 35.98 -40.15 3.00
CA ALA A 18 34.99 -39.08 3.14
C ALA A 18 33.94 -39.32 2.05
N SER A 19 32.70 -39.61 2.45
CA SER A 19 31.57 -39.76 1.53
C SER A 19 30.71 -38.52 1.63
N ILE A 20 30.35 -37.95 0.49
CA ILE A 20 29.29 -36.95 0.43
C ILE A 20 27.94 -37.61 0.77
N ILE A 21 26.99 -36.82 1.24
CA ILE A 21 25.62 -37.28 1.51
C ILE A 21 24.85 -37.30 0.20
N VAL A 22 23.95 -38.27 0.05
CA VAL A 22 23.04 -38.36 -1.11
C VAL A 22 21.62 -38.48 -0.57
N GLU A 23 20.78 -37.52 -0.93
CA GLU A 23 19.37 -37.44 -0.54
C GLU A 23 18.48 -37.47 -1.80
N THR A 24 17.25 -37.95 -1.67
CA THR A 24 16.24 -37.96 -2.75
C THR A 24 14.88 -37.70 -2.11
N ALA A 25 14.43 -36.46 -2.23
CA ALA A 25 13.29 -35.91 -1.50
C ALA A 25 12.74 -34.70 -2.25
N SER A 26 11.59 -34.19 -1.79
CA SER A 26 11.09 -32.88 -2.19
C SER A 26 12.01 -31.79 -1.62
N PHE A 27 12.44 -30.85 -2.47
CA PHE A 27 13.21 -29.71 -1.95
C PHE A 27 12.32 -28.75 -1.17
N THR A 28 11.03 -28.66 -1.54
CA THR A 28 10.01 -27.94 -0.77
C THR A 28 9.97 -28.46 0.67
N ASP A 29 9.81 -29.77 0.84
CA ASP A 29 9.77 -30.39 2.18
C ASP A 29 11.09 -30.24 2.94
N PHE A 30 12.24 -30.35 2.25
CA PHE A 30 13.53 -30.09 2.88
C PHE A 30 13.66 -28.65 3.40
N LEU A 31 13.14 -27.67 2.67
CA LEU A 31 13.31 -26.26 3.02
C LEU A 31 12.36 -25.81 4.13
N TYR A 32 11.07 -26.17 4.04
CA TYR A 32 10.03 -25.68 4.96
C TYR A 32 8.89 -26.68 5.25
N GLY A 33 9.09 -27.97 4.96
CA GLY A 33 8.10 -29.02 5.22
C GLY A 33 8.72 -30.24 5.91
N ASN A 34 8.21 -31.44 5.63
CA ASN A 34 8.62 -32.69 6.30
C ASN A 34 9.05 -33.78 5.31
N SER A 35 10.26 -34.32 5.48
CA SER A 35 10.80 -35.42 4.67
C SER A 35 11.64 -36.40 5.49
N GLU A 36 11.15 -37.62 5.63
CA GLU A 36 11.87 -38.75 6.26
C GLU A 36 13.12 -39.20 5.48
N GLU A 37 13.27 -38.77 4.23
CA GLU A 37 14.38 -39.12 3.33
C GLU A 37 15.62 -38.21 3.50
N CYS A 38 15.50 -37.11 4.23
CA CYS A 38 16.60 -36.20 4.55
C CYS A 38 17.21 -36.50 5.93
N GLU A 39 18.47 -36.09 6.16
CA GLU A 39 19.08 -36.19 7.49
C GLU A 39 18.33 -35.31 8.52
N TYR A 40 17.83 -34.17 8.05
CA TYR A 40 16.86 -33.30 8.68
C TYR A 40 16.12 -32.51 7.58
N ASP A 41 14.91 -32.05 7.87
CA ASP A 41 13.99 -31.30 7.00
C ASP A 41 13.71 -29.92 7.62
N ASN A 42 12.69 -29.20 7.13
CA ASN A 42 12.30 -27.87 7.59
C ASN A 42 13.49 -26.93 7.86
N TRP A 43 14.43 -26.81 6.92
CA TRP A 43 15.69 -26.10 7.16
C TRP A 43 15.51 -24.67 7.72
N ILE A 44 14.44 -23.96 7.34
CA ILE A 44 14.18 -22.60 7.82
C ILE A 44 13.92 -22.52 9.33
N SER A 45 13.31 -23.53 9.94
CA SER A 45 13.00 -23.54 11.38
C SER A 45 14.21 -23.84 12.25
N HIS A 46 15.36 -24.18 11.64
CA HIS A 46 16.63 -24.41 12.33
C HIS A 46 17.56 -23.19 12.30
N VAL A 47 17.15 -22.10 11.63
CA VAL A 47 17.93 -20.88 11.49
C VAL A 47 18.21 -20.26 12.87
N VAL A 48 19.40 -19.67 13.02
CA VAL A 48 19.79 -19.08 14.31
C VAL A 48 18.96 -17.85 14.62
N GLU A 49 18.44 -17.82 15.86
CA GLU A 49 17.55 -16.78 16.35
C GLU A 49 18.23 -15.80 17.30
N GLY A 50 17.66 -14.59 17.39
CA GLY A 50 18.09 -13.60 18.36
C GLY A 50 17.33 -12.30 18.27
N ILE A 51 17.12 -11.68 19.43
CA ILE A 51 16.42 -10.39 19.58
C ILE A 51 17.40 -9.38 20.15
N ALA A 52 17.69 -8.31 19.40
CA ALA A 52 18.59 -7.25 19.86
C ALA A 52 17.84 -6.11 20.56
N ASP A 53 16.63 -5.78 20.10
CA ASP A 53 15.74 -4.79 20.73
C ASP A 53 14.27 -5.23 20.57
N GLU A 54 13.56 -5.33 21.69
CA GLU A 54 12.21 -5.89 21.74
C GLU A 54 11.23 -4.99 20.97
N GLY A 55 10.53 -5.56 19.98
CA GLY A 55 9.64 -4.82 19.08
C GLY A 55 10.34 -4.05 17.97
N TYR A 56 11.65 -4.28 17.72
CA TYR A 56 12.34 -3.62 16.60
C TYR A 56 12.01 -4.22 15.23
N ASN A 57 11.85 -5.54 15.10
CA ASN A 57 11.31 -6.23 13.92
C ASN A 57 10.02 -6.96 14.32
N LEU A 58 9.15 -7.27 13.36
CA LEU A 58 8.16 -8.33 13.54
C LEU A 58 8.76 -9.68 13.14
N TYR A 59 8.18 -10.74 13.68
CA TYR A 59 8.59 -12.11 13.40
C TYR A 59 7.34 -12.94 13.20
N SER A 60 7.47 -14.05 12.47
CA SER A 60 6.38 -15.00 12.30
C SER A 60 5.88 -15.55 13.64
N PRO A 61 4.57 -15.56 13.91
CA PRO A 61 4.01 -15.99 15.19
C PRO A 61 4.09 -17.50 15.44
N TRP A 62 4.31 -18.32 14.41
CA TRP A 62 4.55 -19.77 14.55
C TRP A 62 6.02 -20.11 14.88
N ASP A 63 6.93 -19.13 14.79
CA ASP A 63 8.37 -19.29 15.01
C ASP A 63 8.91 -18.13 15.87
N VAL A 64 8.44 -18.11 17.13
CA VAL A 64 8.74 -17.03 18.07
C VAL A 64 10.22 -17.05 18.44
N GLN A 65 10.94 -16.03 17.97
CA GLN A 65 12.38 -15.90 18.17
C GLN A 65 12.80 -15.94 19.64
N SER A 66 13.82 -16.74 19.95
CA SER A 66 14.37 -16.96 21.28
C SER A 66 15.87 -16.68 21.35
N GLU A 67 16.34 -16.08 22.46
CA GLU A 67 17.78 -15.98 22.69
C GLU A 67 18.35 -17.36 23.04
N GLY A 68 19.21 -17.90 22.18
CA GLY A 68 20.00 -19.10 22.45
C GLY A 68 19.62 -20.35 21.65
N PHE A 69 18.74 -20.23 20.65
CA PHE A 69 18.56 -21.23 19.61
C PHE A 69 19.60 -21.03 18.49
N GLY A 70 20.71 -21.76 18.61
CA GLY A 70 21.87 -21.63 17.72
C GLY A 70 22.86 -20.52 18.11
N THR A 71 23.87 -20.29 17.27
CA THR A 71 24.81 -19.19 17.41
C THR A 71 25.41 -18.76 16.06
N PHE A 72 25.78 -17.48 15.95
CA PHE A 72 26.53 -16.97 14.80
C PHE A 72 28.01 -16.78 15.13
N ILE A 73 28.90 -17.43 14.37
CA ILE A 73 30.35 -17.23 14.51
C ILE A 73 30.80 -16.18 13.50
N LEU A 74 31.23 -15.02 13.99
CA LEU A 74 31.91 -14.03 13.15
C LEU A 74 33.28 -14.60 12.69
N PRO A 75 33.47 -14.89 11.39
CA PRO A 75 34.68 -15.52 10.91
C PRO A 75 35.88 -14.56 11.00
N ASP A 76 37.06 -15.10 11.31
CA ASP A 76 38.31 -14.35 11.16
C ASP A 76 38.89 -14.48 9.74
N GLU A 77 39.93 -13.70 9.44
CA GLU A 77 40.59 -13.71 8.13
C GLU A 77 41.09 -15.10 7.72
N SER A 78 41.50 -15.94 8.68
CA SER A 78 41.94 -17.31 8.42
C SER A 78 40.76 -18.22 8.06
N MET A 79 39.62 -18.07 8.74
CA MET A 79 38.40 -18.83 8.44
C MET A 79 37.86 -18.47 7.06
N LEU A 80 37.85 -17.18 6.70
CA LEU A 80 37.44 -16.72 5.37
C LEU A 80 38.37 -17.28 4.27
N GLU A 81 39.70 -17.27 4.47
CA GLU A 81 40.65 -17.88 3.53
C GLU A 81 40.42 -19.40 3.40
N GLN A 82 40.17 -20.08 4.52
CA GLN A 82 39.90 -21.52 4.53
C GLN A 82 38.61 -21.87 3.81
N TRP A 83 37.56 -21.07 4.00
CA TRP A 83 36.29 -21.24 3.32
C TRP A 83 36.41 -20.98 1.81
N GLN A 84 37.27 -20.05 1.38
CA GLN A 84 37.56 -19.88 -0.04
C GLN A 84 38.07 -21.18 -0.69
N TYR A 85 38.92 -21.96 -0.01
CA TYR A 85 39.36 -23.26 -0.54
C TYR A 85 38.20 -24.28 -0.65
N VAL A 86 37.20 -24.22 0.24
CA VAL A 86 35.98 -25.05 0.16
C VAL A 86 35.21 -24.69 -1.11
N ILE A 87 34.94 -23.40 -1.32
CA ILE A 87 34.14 -22.92 -2.45
C ILE A 87 34.85 -23.15 -3.80
N ASP A 88 36.16 -22.95 -3.87
CA ASP A 88 36.93 -23.25 -5.07
C ASP A 88 36.82 -24.73 -5.47
N ALA A 89 36.88 -25.65 -4.50
CA ALA A 89 36.73 -27.09 -4.74
C ALA A 89 35.27 -27.47 -5.12
N PHE A 90 34.29 -26.79 -4.51
CA PHE A 90 32.87 -27.00 -4.76
C PHE A 90 32.48 -26.59 -6.19
N LEU A 91 32.88 -25.39 -6.61
CA LEU A 91 32.66 -24.87 -7.97
C LEU A 91 33.42 -25.65 -9.04
N ALA A 92 34.55 -26.27 -8.68
CA ALA A 92 35.26 -27.19 -9.56
C ALA A 92 34.54 -28.55 -9.75
N GLY A 93 33.40 -28.77 -9.09
CA GLY A 93 32.65 -30.03 -9.11
C GLY A 93 33.37 -31.17 -8.39
N ASN A 94 34.36 -30.87 -7.53
CA ASN A 94 35.12 -31.87 -6.78
C ASN A 94 34.55 -32.01 -5.36
N TYR A 95 33.33 -32.52 -5.27
CA TYR A 95 32.55 -32.62 -4.03
C TYR A 95 33.23 -33.46 -2.95
N PHE A 96 33.94 -34.53 -3.32
CA PHE A 96 34.75 -35.29 -2.36
C PHE A 96 35.91 -34.47 -1.79
N ALA A 97 36.61 -33.68 -2.62
CA ALA A 97 37.67 -32.80 -2.09
C ALA A 97 37.08 -31.70 -1.22
N THR A 98 35.91 -31.17 -1.58
CA THR A 98 35.16 -30.19 -0.79
C THR A 98 34.87 -30.74 0.60
N GLN A 99 34.28 -31.95 0.71
CA GLN A 99 34.04 -32.59 2.00
C GLN A 99 35.35 -32.81 2.79
N ASN A 100 36.43 -33.24 2.14
CA ASN A 100 37.72 -33.40 2.84
C ASN A 100 38.29 -32.07 3.37
N ILE A 101 37.99 -30.93 2.74
CA ILE A 101 38.43 -29.62 3.19
C ILE A 101 37.57 -29.17 4.40
N LEU A 102 36.26 -29.39 4.35
CA LEU A 102 35.35 -29.19 5.48
C LEU A 102 35.82 -29.98 6.71
N ASP A 103 36.07 -31.29 6.53
CA ASP A 103 36.57 -32.17 7.59
C ASP A 103 37.97 -31.76 8.10
N LEU A 104 38.82 -31.19 7.24
CA LEU A 104 40.18 -30.78 7.61
C LEU A 104 40.21 -29.55 8.51
N TYR A 105 39.27 -28.62 8.30
CA TYR A 105 39.16 -27.36 9.04
C TYR A 105 38.10 -27.42 10.14
N ASP A 106 37.53 -28.60 10.40
CA ASP A 106 36.49 -28.83 11.39
C ASP A 106 35.26 -27.91 11.20
N PHE A 107 34.92 -27.59 9.95
CA PHE A 107 33.69 -26.86 9.64
C PHE A 107 32.49 -27.82 9.73
N PRO A 108 31.42 -27.47 10.46
CA PRO A 108 30.26 -28.36 10.66
C PRO A 108 29.34 -28.36 9.44
N TYR A 109 29.86 -28.63 8.25
CA TYR A 109 29.11 -28.64 7.00
C TYR A 109 29.26 -29.96 6.27
N HIS A 110 28.19 -30.34 5.57
CA HIS A 110 28.20 -31.46 4.64
C HIS A 110 27.99 -30.97 3.20
N VAL A 111 28.65 -31.67 2.28
CA VAL A 111 28.28 -31.62 0.87
C VAL A 111 27.17 -32.64 0.64
N VAL A 112 26.01 -32.16 0.20
CA VAL A 112 24.83 -33.00 -0.11
C VAL A 112 24.59 -33.01 -1.60
N GLU A 113 24.56 -34.19 -2.21
CA GLU A 113 23.97 -34.42 -3.54
C GLU A 113 22.48 -34.68 -3.36
N PHE A 114 21.67 -33.67 -3.67
CA PHE A 114 20.24 -33.70 -3.44
C PHE A 114 19.50 -33.93 -4.77
N ASN A 115 18.77 -35.03 -4.87
CA ASN A 115 17.96 -35.34 -6.04
C ASN A 115 16.52 -34.88 -5.76
N ASP A 116 16.20 -33.69 -6.26
CA ASP A 116 14.92 -33.03 -6.01
C ASP A 116 13.79 -33.70 -6.78
N THR A 117 12.77 -34.18 -6.07
CA THR A 117 11.60 -34.79 -6.68
C THR A 117 10.62 -33.78 -7.27
N ASP A 118 10.68 -32.51 -6.84
CA ASP A 118 9.76 -31.47 -7.29
C ASP A 118 10.07 -31.07 -8.74
N THR A 119 11.36 -30.92 -9.05
CA THR A 119 11.84 -30.49 -10.38
C THR A 119 12.47 -31.60 -11.21
N GLY A 120 12.92 -32.70 -10.56
CA GLY A 120 13.73 -33.74 -11.20
C GLY A 120 15.19 -33.35 -11.43
N ASN A 121 15.65 -32.21 -10.88
CA ASN A 121 17.05 -31.78 -10.94
C ASN A 121 17.89 -32.39 -9.80
N THR A 122 19.20 -32.43 -10.01
CA THR A 122 20.16 -32.75 -8.94
C THR A 122 20.87 -31.46 -8.53
N TYR A 123 20.66 -31.05 -7.27
CA TYR A 123 21.35 -29.93 -6.66
C TYR A 123 22.53 -30.40 -5.81
N TYR A 124 23.52 -29.53 -5.66
CA TYR A 124 24.60 -29.72 -4.69
C TYR A 124 24.50 -28.63 -3.63
N LEU A 125 24.46 -29.04 -2.37
CA LEU A 125 24.29 -28.14 -1.23
C LEU A 125 25.56 -28.14 -0.39
N LEU A 126 25.92 -26.97 0.14
CA LEU A 126 26.71 -26.83 1.35
C LEU A 126 25.73 -26.48 2.46
N ARG A 127 25.45 -27.46 3.30
CA ARG A 127 24.45 -27.39 4.38
C ARG A 127 25.13 -27.65 5.72
N GLU A 128 24.81 -26.82 6.72
CA GLU A 128 25.34 -26.98 8.08
C GLU A 128 24.73 -28.20 8.78
N VAL A 129 25.48 -28.82 9.68
CA VAL A 129 25.05 -29.97 10.48
C VAL A 129 24.34 -29.46 11.74
N LEU A 130 23.15 -30.00 12.03
CA LEU A 130 22.39 -29.62 13.23
C LEU A 130 23.13 -30.01 14.52
N ASN A 131 23.15 -29.07 15.46
CA ASN A 131 23.49 -29.33 16.84
C ASN A 131 22.21 -29.50 17.66
N PHE A 132 21.83 -30.75 17.90
CA PHE A 132 20.65 -31.14 18.71
C PHE A 132 20.75 -30.80 20.21
N GLU A 133 21.79 -30.07 20.67
CA GLU A 133 21.81 -29.46 22.00
C GLU A 133 20.91 -28.21 22.08
N TYR A 134 20.63 -27.57 20.94
CA TYR A 134 19.65 -26.48 20.85
C TYR A 134 18.23 -27.05 20.77
N TYR A 135 17.30 -26.31 21.35
CA TYR A 135 15.90 -26.68 21.42
C TYR A 135 15.07 -25.41 21.58
N ASP A 136 14.15 -25.21 20.64
CA ASP A 136 13.14 -24.15 20.69
C ASP A 136 11.78 -24.73 21.05
N ARG A 137 10.99 -23.89 21.72
CA ARG A 137 9.57 -24.14 22.02
C ARG A 137 8.63 -23.23 21.26
N ASN A 138 9.16 -22.32 20.46
CA ASN A 138 8.43 -21.31 19.70
C ASN A 138 7.42 -20.54 20.57
N GLY A 139 7.75 -20.37 21.86
CA GLY A 139 6.91 -19.70 22.85
C GLY A 139 5.62 -20.44 23.25
N THR A 140 5.34 -21.64 22.74
CA THR A 140 4.08 -22.35 23.03
C THR A 140 4.21 -23.43 24.11
N ILE A 141 3.06 -23.89 24.63
CA ILE A 141 2.99 -24.98 25.64
C ILE A 141 2.96 -26.35 24.95
N ASN A 142 2.45 -26.39 23.72
CA ASN A 142 2.37 -27.59 22.93
C ASN A 142 3.75 -27.86 22.29
N THR A 143 3.95 -29.07 21.77
CA THR A 143 5.26 -29.48 21.23
C THR A 143 5.16 -29.84 19.76
N TYR A 144 4.17 -29.30 19.05
CA TYR A 144 3.93 -29.62 17.64
C TYR A 144 4.81 -28.77 16.71
N ASP A 145 5.17 -27.59 17.20
CA ASP A 145 6.03 -26.53 16.67
C ASP A 145 7.38 -26.49 17.41
N ASP A 146 7.63 -27.41 18.35
CA ASP A 146 8.91 -27.53 19.06
C ASP A 146 10.01 -27.92 18.06
N GLU A 147 11.07 -27.12 17.99
CA GLU A 147 12.19 -27.39 17.09
C GLU A 147 13.43 -27.95 17.81
N PHE A 148 13.99 -29.01 17.23
CA PHE A 148 15.14 -29.72 17.80
C PHE A 148 16.37 -29.61 16.90
N GLY A 149 17.31 -28.77 17.35
CA GLY A 149 18.58 -28.55 16.69
C GLY A 149 18.65 -27.23 15.94
N SER A 150 19.81 -26.58 16.02
CA SER A 150 20.11 -25.33 15.33
C SER A 150 21.60 -25.31 14.95
N PHE A 151 22.05 -24.22 14.35
CA PHE A 151 23.38 -24.08 13.77
C PHE A 151 24.42 -23.53 14.76
N ASP A 152 25.64 -24.08 14.70
CA ASP A 152 26.77 -23.66 15.55
C ASP A 152 27.56 -22.49 14.94
N PHE A 153 27.44 -22.26 13.63
CA PHE A 153 28.14 -21.23 12.88
C PHE A 153 27.17 -20.21 12.27
N GLY A 154 25.97 -20.64 11.87
CA GLY A 154 24.91 -19.78 11.37
C GLY A 154 25.25 -19.09 10.03
N TRP A 155 26.13 -19.69 9.23
CA TRP A 155 26.61 -19.05 7.99
C TRP A 155 25.66 -19.20 6.80
N GLY A 156 24.81 -20.22 6.80
CA GLY A 156 23.70 -20.37 5.87
C GLY A 156 23.74 -21.60 4.97
N LEU A 157 22.81 -21.62 4.02
CA LEU A 157 22.62 -22.66 3.04
C LEU A 157 23.06 -22.15 1.66
N PHE A 158 23.96 -22.89 1.00
CA PHE A 158 24.45 -22.53 -0.33
C PHE A 158 24.18 -23.65 -1.32
N ILE A 159 23.40 -23.34 -2.37
CA ILE A 159 22.88 -24.31 -3.32
C ILE A 159 23.43 -24.02 -4.70
N HIS A 160 23.88 -25.07 -5.39
CA HIS A 160 24.35 -25.02 -6.77
C HIS A 160 23.53 -25.97 -7.65
N ASN A 161 22.95 -25.40 -8.72
CA ASN A 161 22.30 -26.14 -9.79
C ASN A 161 23.28 -26.31 -10.97
N PRO A 162 23.98 -27.45 -11.08
CA PRO A 162 24.91 -27.68 -12.19
C PRO A 162 24.21 -27.78 -13.54
N GLN A 163 22.91 -28.08 -13.58
CA GLN A 163 22.11 -28.24 -14.80
C GLN A 163 21.58 -26.91 -15.36
N SER A 164 21.49 -25.87 -14.53
CA SER A 164 21.03 -24.55 -14.98
C SER A 164 21.95 -23.95 -16.05
N THR A 165 21.33 -23.33 -17.05
CA THR A 165 21.96 -22.56 -18.13
C THR A 165 21.78 -21.05 -17.97
N ASN A 166 21.15 -20.60 -16.90
CA ASN A 166 20.83 -19.19 -16.69
C ASN A 166 21.85 -18.58 -15.71
N PRO A 167 22.44 -17.41 -16.01
CA PRO A 167 23.42 -16.76 -15.15
C PRO A 167 22.75 -16.02 -13.98
N VAL A 168 21.89 -16.71 -13.22
CA VAL A 168 21.07 -16.12 -12.15
C VAL A 168 21.56 -16.56 -10.77
N ILE A 169 21.63 -15.62 -9.84
CA ILE A 169 21.91 -15.84 -8.42
C ILE A 169 20.77 -15.25 -7.60
N LEU A 170 20.29 -16.03 -6.63
CA LEU A 170 19.31 -15.58 -5.65
C LEU A 170 19.93 -15.49 -4.26
N THR A 171 19.58 -14.45 -3.52
CA THR A 171 20.07 -14.24 -2.15
C THR A 171 18.92 -13.86 -1.22
N VAL A 172 18.83 -14.54 -0.07
CA VAL A 172 17.91 -14.24 1.02
C VAL A 172 18.76 -13.95 2.28
N PRO A 173 19.01 -12.68 2.61
CA PRO A 173 19.99 -12.31 3.63
C PRO A 173 19.45 -12.34 5.06
N HIS A 174 18.13 -12.24 5.29
CA HIS A 174 17.53 -12.22 6.63
C HIS A 174 16.30 -13.14 6.72
N PRO A 175 16.47 -14.46 6.71
CA PRO A 175 15.35 -15.42 6.63
C PRO A 175 14.38 -15.41 7.82
N ASN A 176 14.74 -14.93 9.01
CA ASN A 176 13.82 -14.86 10.17
C ASN A 176 13.11 -13.51 10.25
N ASP A 177 13.85 -12.44 9.93
CA ASP A 177 13.33 -11.07 9.93
C ASP A 177 12.50 -10.76 8.68
N ASP A 178 12.70 -11.53 7.61
CA ASP A 178 12.03 -11.40 6.33
C ASP A 178 11.39 -12.78 6.00
N PHE A 179 10.47 -13.28 6.86
CA PHE A 179 10.17 -14.71 7.01
C PHE A 179 9.53 -15.41 5.79
N ILE A 180 8.90 -14.67 4.88
CA ILE A 180 8.39 -15.24 3.62
C ILE A 180 9.46 -15.34 2.52
N SER A 181 10.60 -14.64 2.68
CA SER A 181 11.60 -14.45 1.62
C SER A 181 12.33 -15.73 1.22
N SER A 182 12.54 -16.65 2.16
CA SER A 182 13.19 -17.95 1.88
C SER A 182 12.37 -18.78 0.90
N VAL A 183 11.05 -18.79 1.10
CA VAL A 183 10.09 -19.58 0.31
C VAL A 183 9.92 -18.98 -1.08
N ILE A 184 9.72 -17.67 -1.17
CA ILE A 184 9.67 -16.96 -2.45
C ILE A 184 11.01 -17.03 -3.19
N GLY A 185 12.13 -16.91 -2.47
CA GLY A 185 13.47 -17.09 -3.03
C GLY A 185 13.68 -18.48 -3.63
N TYR A 186 13.16 -19.53 -3.00
CA TYR A 186 13.17 -20.88 -3.59
C TYR A 186 12.25 -21.00 -4.82
N LYS A 187 11.05 -20.42 -4.80
CA LYS A 187 10.19 -20.38 -5.99
C LYS A 187 10.91 -19.72 -7.17
N CYS A 188 11.55 -18.57 -6.95
CA CYS A 188 12.38 -17.91 -7.95
C CYS A 188 13.53 -18.82 -8.45
N PHE A 189 14.19 -19.56 -7.55
CA PHE A 189 15.29 -20.44 -7.90
C PHE A 189 14.85 -21.55 -8.85
N LYS A 190 13.68 -22.13 -8.57
CA LYS A 190 13.03 -23.15 -9.40
C LYS A 190 12.60 -22.57 -10.75
N ASP A 191 11.78 -21.52 -10.73
CA ASP A 191 11.04 -21.05 -11.91
C ASP A 191 11.98 -20.31 -12.88
N TRP A 192 12.97 -19.57 -12.37
CA TRP A 192 13.99 -18.92 -13.20
C TRP A 192 15.12 -19.85 -13.61
N ASN A 193 15.06 -21.13 -13.20
CA ASN A 193 16.11 -22.12 -13.39
C ASN A 193 17.47 -21.54 -12.99
N ALA A 194 17.55 -20.97 -11.78
CA ALA A 194 18.72 -20.22 -11.34
C ALA A 194 19.94 -21.12 -11.10
N LYS A 195 21.15 -20.55 -11.22
CA LYS A 195 22.40 -21.30 -11.06
C LYS A 195 22.73 -21.51 -9.59
N PHE A 196 22.44 -20.51 -8.76
CA PHE A 196 22.78 -20.49 -7.35
C PHE A 196 21.67 -19.86 -6.50
N LEU A 197 21.47 -20.40 -5.29
CA LEU A 197 20.66 -19.81 -4.22
C LEU A 197 21.49 -19.77 -2.93
N LEU A 198 21.46 -18.65 -2.23
CA LEU A 198 22.10 -18.47 -0.93
C LEU A 198 21.06 -17.95 0.06
N ILE A 199 20.92 -18.64 1.20
CA ILE A 199 20.05 -18.23 2.31
C ILE A 199 20.92 -18.09 3.56
N SER A 200 20.86 -16.96 4.25
CA SER A 200 21.64 -16.72 5.48
C SER A 200 21.24 -17.72 6.56
N GLY A 201 22.15 -18.12 7.44
CA GLY A 201 21.86 -19.09 8.51
C GLY A 201 21.48 -18.44 9.83
N ALA A 202 21.28 -17.12 9.84
CA ALA A 202 20.96 -16.34 11.02
C ALA A 202 20.18 -15.08 10.64
N GLY A 203 19.27 -14.65 11.52
CA GLY A 203 18.64 -13.32 11.47
C GLY A 203 19.65 -12.18 11.70
N ARG A 204 19.28 -10.95 11.32
CA ARG A 204 20.16 -9.76 11.40
C ARG A 204 20.42 -9.28 12.82
N GLU A 205 19.65 -9.75 13.80
CA GLU A 205 19.74 -9.34 15.20
C GLU A 205 20.64 -10.25 16.07
N VAL A 206 20.90 -11.47 15.60
CA VAL A 206 21.64 -12.52 16.33
C VAL A 206 22.98 -12.04 16.90
N LEU A 207 23.76 -11.31 16.10
CA LEU A 207 25.04 -10.76 16.53
C LEU A 207 25.19 -9.31 16.09
N TRP A 208 25.38 -8.41 17.06
CA TRP A 208 25.56 -6.98 16.81
C TRP A 208 26.60 -6.37 17.76
N THR A 209 26.98 -5.12 17.51
CA THR A 209 28.08 -4.45 18.24
C THR A 209 27.86 -4.26 19.75
N ASN A 210 26.62 -4.40 20.25
CA ASN A 210 26.25 -4.15 21.64
C ASN A 210 26.63 -2.73 22.13
N GLN A 211 26.59 -1.74 21.24
CA GLN A 211 26.92 -0.34 21.55
C GLN A 211 25.74 0.61 21.28
N GLY A 212 25.15 1.14 22.35
CA GLY A 212 23.94 1.99 22.27
C GLY A 212 22.70 1.18 21.90
N ASN A 213 21.64 1.84 21.42
CA ASN A 213 20.42 1.14 20.95
C ASN A 213 20.69 0.39 19.65
N TYR A 214 19.94 -0.67 19.38
CA TYR A 214 20.06 -1.41 18.13
C TYR A 214 19.68 -0.54 16.92
N SER A 215 20.23 -0.91 15.77
CA SER A 215 19.85 -0.43 14.44
C SER A 215 20.50 -1.38 13.45
N ASN A 216 19.91 -1.61 12.28
CA ASN A 216 20.45 -2.54 11.27
C ASN A 216 21.93 -2.26 10.94
N SER A 217 22.37 -1.00 10.97
CA SER A 217 23.78 -0.60 10.75
C SER A 217 24.80 -1.19 11.74
N LYS A 218 24.34 -1.76 12.85
CA LYS A 218 25.16 -2.34 13.92
C LYS A 218 25.18 -3.86 13.92
N SER A 219 24.44 -4.50 13.01
CA SER A 219 24.49 -5.94 12.83
C SER A 219 25.89 -6.37 12.35
N LEU A 220 26.36 -7.49 12.89
CA LEU A 220 27.61 -8.15 12.51
C LEU A 220 27.35 -9.45 11.73
N CYS A 221 26.14 -10.00 11.79
CA CYS A 221 25.72 -11.20 11.05
C CYS A 221 24.99 -10.88 9.73
N ASP A 222 24.47 -9.65 9.55
CA ASP A 222 23.81 -9.24 8.32
C ASP A 222 24.80 -9.19 7.13
N PRO A 223 24.63 -10.06 6.11
CA PRO A 223 25.53 -10.13 4.97
C PRO A 223 25.37 -8.94 4.01
N SER A 224 24.23 -8.25 4.03
CA SER A 224 24.02 -7.02 3.26
C SER A 224 24.86 -5.86 3.82
N ARG A 225 25.17 -5.87 5.12
CA ARG A 225 25.89 -4.76 5.79
C ARG A 225 27.33 -5.07 6.14
N ASN A 226 27.67 -6.33 6.41
CA ASN A 226 29.02 -6.76 6.77
C ASN A 226 29.72 -7.52 5.62
N ASP A 227 30.90 -7.06 5.20
CA ASP A 227 31.67 -7.72 4.12
C ASP A 227 32.42 -8.97 4.61
N ASP A 228 32.76 -9.01 5.91
CA ASP A 228 33.60 -10.03 6.54
C ASP A 228 32.75 -11.20 7.07
N VAL A 229 31.88 -11.74 6.21
CA VAL A 229 31.06 -12.94 6.49
C VAL A 229 31.20 -13.96 5.37
N VAL A 230 31.01 -15.24 5.71
CA VAL A 230 31.14 -16.35 4.74
C VAL A 230 30.18 -16.20 3.56
N PHE A 231 28.96 -15.72 3.80
CA PHE A 231 27.97 -15.45 2.74
C PHE A 231 28.56 -14.61 1.58
N ASN A 232 29.32 -13.56 1.89
CA ASN A 232 29.93 -12.69 0.88
C ASN A 232 31.12 -13.34 0.16
N VAL A 233 31.85 -14.27 0.80
CA VAL A 233 32.89 -15.08 0.12
C VAL A 233 32.25 -15.99 -0.92
N VAL A 234 31.15 -16.65 -0.56
CA VAL A 234 30.39 -17.52 -1.47
C VAL A 234 29.80 -16.71 -2.61
N TYR A 235 29.09 -15.62 -2.32
CA TYR A 235 28.46 -14.75 -3.31
C TYR A 235 29.46 -14.25 -4.36
N LYS A 236 30.61 -13.71 -3.92
CA LYS A 236 31.67 -13.22 -4.82
C LYS A 236 32.20 -14.34 -5.72
N SER A 237 32.39 -15.53 -5.17
CA SER A 237 32.86 -16.70 -5.93
C SER A 237 31.84 -17.19 -6.96
N PHE A 238 30.55 -17.18 -6.62
CA PHE A 238 29.46 -17.54 -7.53
C PHE A 238 29.32 -16.53 -8.68
N CYS A 239 29.36 -15.24 -8.38
CA CYS A 239 29.38 -14.19 -9.40
C CYS A 239 30.58 -14.39 -10.37
N ASN A 240 31.78 -14.63 -9.84
CA ASN A 240 32.96 -14.87 -10.67
C ASN A 240 32.83 -16.13 -11.53
N ASN A 241 32.26 -17.19 -10.99
CA ASN A 241 32.00 -18.41 -11.74
C ASN A 241 31.03 -18.19 -12.90
N ILE A 242 29.95 -17.43 -12.67
CA ILE A 242 29.02 -17.05 -13.75
C ILE A 242 29.75 -16.25 -14.82
N ARG A 243 30.51 -15.22 -14.43
CA ARG A 243 31.27 -14.38 -15.37
C ARG A 243 32.26 -15.19 -16.20
N GLU A 244 32.90 -16.20 -15.59
CA GLU A 244 33.83 -17.10 -16.28
C GLU A 244 33.12 -18.06 -17.25
N ILE A 245 31.98 -18.64 -16.85
CA ILE A 245 31.26 -19.65 -17.65
C ILE A 245 30.46 -19.02 -18.79
N PHE A 246 29.80 -17.90 -18.54
CA PHE A 246 28.83 -17.30 -19.45
C PHE A 246 29.36 -16.07 -20.23
N ASP A 247 30.56 -15.60 -19.89
CA ASP A 247 31.19 -14.38 -20.47
C ASP A 247 30.26 -13.15 -20.41
N ARG A 248 29.48 -13.06 -19.33
CA ARG A 248 28.51 -11.99 -19.07
C ARG A 248 28.31 -11.79 -17.57
N ARG A 249 27.68 -10.67 -17.20
CA ARG A 249 27.31 -10.40 -15.81
C ARG A 249 26.15 -11.30 -15.39
N GLU A 250 26.18 -11.70 -14.13
CA GLU A 250 25.06 -12.33 -13.45
C GLU A 250 23.84 -11.42 -13.35
N PHE A 251 22.64 -12.01 -13.32
CA PHE A 251 21.45 -11.39 -12.75
C PHE A 251 21.34 -11.83 -11.29
N SER A 252 21.55 -10.91 -10.37
CA SER A 252 21.53 -11.14 -8.93
C SER A 252 20.27 -10.55 -8.32
N ALA A 253 19.34 -11.41 -7.92
CA ALA A 253 18.13 -11.00 -7.24
C ALA A 253 18.25 -11.23 -5.72
N GLN A 254 17.96 -10.18 -4.95
CA GLN A 254 17.91 -10.22 -3.51
C GLN A 254 16.46 -10.03 -3.06
N ILE A 255 15.96 -11.01 -2.31
CA ILE A 255 14.55 -11.12 -1.92
C ILE A 255 14.42 -10.82 -0.43
N HIS A 256 13.48 -9.94 -0.11
CA HIS A 256 13.12 -9.50 1.23
C HIS A 256 11.60 -9.41 1.39
N SER A 257 11.17 -9.24 2.64
CA SER A 257 9.82 -8.88 3.03
C SER A 257 9.86 -7.81 4.13
N TYR A 258 8.75 -7.12 4.33
CA TYR A 258 8.62 -6.06 5.31
C TYR A 258 7.40 -6.21 6.21
N ASP A 259 7.52 -5.63 7.39
CA ASP A 259 6.51 -5.66 8.44
C ASP A 259 5.21 -5.00 7.96
N TRP A 260 4.12 -5.76 7.88
CA TRP A 260 2.81 -5.27 7.39
C TRP A 260 2.31 -4.02 8.13
N ASN A 261 2.51 -3.92 9.45
CA ASN A 261 1.94 -2.82 10.27
C ASN A 261 2.79 -1.55 10.39
N ARG A 262 3.76 -1.36 9.49
CA ARG A 262 4.74 -0.26 9.58
C ARG A 262 4.95 0.52 8.30
N HIS A 263 4.45 -0.01 7.20
CA HIS A 263 4.64 0.51 5.85
C HIS A 263 3.28 0.74 5.19
N ASP A 264 2.32 1.24 5.97
CA ASP A 264 0.96 1.57 5.53
C ASP A 264 0.99 2.42 4.24
N ASP A 265 0.03 2.20 3.34
CA ASP A 265 -0.14 2.89 2.06
C ASP A 265 0.96 2.63 0.99
N HIS A 266 1.87 1.66 1.20
CA HIS A 266 2.82 1.22 0.18
C HIS A 266 2.31 0.00 -0.62
N PRO A 267 2.69 -0.13 -1.91
CA PRO A 267 2.34 -1.31 -2.70
C PRO A 267 2.98 -2.61 -2.21
N ASP A 268 2.31 -3.73 -2.48
CA ASP A 268 2.70 -5.06 -2.00
C ASP A 268 4.12 -5.49 -2.40
N ASN A 269 4.62 -4.99 -3.54
CA ASN A 269 5.96 -5.27 -4.05
C ASN A 269 6.71 -3.97 -4.34
N GLN A 270 7.69 -3.66 -3.50
CA GLN A 270 8.59 -2.53 -3.72
C GLN A 270 9.87 -3.00 -4.42
N ILE A 271 10.10 -2.50 -5.63
CA ILE A 271 11.17 -2.96 -6.53
C ILE A 271 12.23 -1.89 -6.74
N SER A 272 13.50 -2.29 -6.73
CA SER A 272 14.61 -1.37 -6.90
C SER A 272 15.82 -2.03 -7.58
N ALA A 273 16.50 -1.30 -8.47
CA ALA A 273 17.87 -1.61 -8.89
C ALA A 273 18.92 -1.00 -7.91
N MET A 274 18.46 -0.42 -6.80
CA MET A 274 19.25 0.36 -5.83
C MET A 274 19.95 1.57 -6.47
N HIS A 275 19.28 2.16 -7.47
CA HIS A 275 19.49 3.48 -8.07
C HIS A 275 18.22 3.92 -8.82
N THR A 276 18.10 5.21 -9.12
CA THR A 276 16.87 5.83 -9.65
C THR A 276 16.68 5.69 -11.17
N CYS A 277 17.38 4.77 -11.81
CA CYS A 277 17.29 4.53 -13.25
C CYS A 277 17.25 3.03 -13.55
N PRO A 278 16.26 2.28 -13.04
CA PRO A 278 16.17 0.85 -13.29
C PRO A 278 15.93 0.59 -14.79
N ASN A 279 16.50 -0.50 -15.28
CA ASN A 279 16.39 -1.01 -16.65
C ASN A 279 16.08 -2.52 -16.61
N LEU A 280 16.30 -3.25 -17.71
CA LEU A 280 15.91 -4.66 -17.80
C LEU A 280 16.56 -5.48 -16.67
N PRO A 281 15.82 -6.37 -16.00
CA PRO A 281 14.46 -6.82 -16.33
C PRO A 281 13.30 -5.95 -15.81
N ILE A 282 13.57 -4.94 -14.97
CA ILE A 282 12.52 -4.13 -14.32
C ILE A 282 11.80 -3.23 -15.34
N ARG A 283 12.57 -2.58 -16.24
CA ARG A 283 12.06 -1.62 -17.23
C ARG A 283 12.79 -1.73 -18.56
N ASP A 284 12.03 -1.84 -19.65
CA ASP A 284 12.53 -1.75 -21.01
C ASP A 284 12.44 -0.29 -21.50
N LEU A 285 13.57 0.26 -21.94
CA LEU A 285 13.62 1.61 -22.50
C LEU A 285 13.31 1.66 -24.00
N SER A 286 13.06 0.52 -24.63
CA SER A 286 12.72 0.40 -26.04
C SER A 286 11.21 0.30 -26.26
N ASP A 287 10.78 0.39 -27.52
CA ASP A 287 9.37 0.22 -27.91
C ASP A 287 8.91 -1.25 -27.86
N LEU A 288 9.76 -2.19 -27.43
CA LEU A 288 9.38 -3.60 -27.29
C LEU A 288 8.58 -3.85 -26.01
N HIS A 289 8.79 -3.04 -24.96
CA HIS A 289 8.16 -3.19 -23.64
C HIS A 289 8.33 -4.60 -23.05
N LEU A 290 9.49 -5.22 -23.27
CA LEU A 290 9.81 -6.56 -22.79
C LEU A 290 10.43 -6.51 -21.39
N ASP A 291 9.65 -6.05 -20.42
CA ASP A 291 10.03 -5.97 -19.01
C ASP A 291 8.97 -6.59 -18.09
N MET A 292 9.35 -6.82 -16.83
CA MET A 292 8.52 -7.50 -15.84
C MET A 292 7.18 -6.77 -15.58
N ILE A 293 7.20 -5.44 -15.58
CA ILE A 293 6.00 -4.65 -15.27
C ILE A 293 5.01 -4.73 -16.44
N ASN A 294 5.48 -4.61 -17.69
CA ASN A 294 4.66 -4.74 -18.89
C ASN A 294 4.27 -6.18 -19.22
N ALA A 295 4.92 -7.18 -18.63
CA ALA A 295 4.50 -8.58 -18.67
C ALA A 295 3.34 -8.89 -17.70
N SER A 296 3.02 -7.98 -16.78
CA SER A 296 1.88 -8.12 -15.86
C SER A 296 0.59 -7.55 -16.46
N ASP A 297 -0.55 -8.03 -15.98
CA ASP A 297 -1.86 -7.49 -16.34
C ASP A 297 -2.18 -6.18 -15.59
N HIS A 298 -3.12 -5.38 -16.13
CA HIS A 298 -3.60 -4.17 -15.45
C HIS A 298 -4.26 -4.49 -14.10
N VAL A 299 -5.09 -5.53 -14.09
CA VAL A 299 -5.61 -6.17 -12.87
C VAL A 299 -4.68 -7.34 -12.63
N VAL A 300 -3.75 -7.20 -11.69
CA VAL A 300 -2.75 -8.23 -11.41
C VAL A 300 -3.42 -9.40 -10.70
N ILE A 301 -4.20 -9.11 -9.67
CA ILE A 301 -4.95 -10.11 -8.91
C ILE A 301 -6.43 -9.76 -9.04
N PRO A 302 -7.22 -10.57 -9.75
CA PRO A 302 -8.65 -10.35 -9.85
C PRO A 302 -9.31 -10.42 -8.48
N GLN A 303 -10.43 -9.71 -8.35
CA GLN A 303 -11.20 -9.63 -7.13
C GLN A 303 -11.45 -11.04 -6.58
N ASN A 304 -11.05 -11.23 -5.34
CA ASN A 304 -11.31 -12.41 -4.55
C ASN A 304 -10.80 -13.78 -5.07
N THR A 305 -9.75 -13.76 -5.88
CA THR A 305 -9.10 -15.01 -6.32
C THR A 305 -8.23 -15.64 -5.24
N ILE A 306 -7.86 -14.87 -4.21
CA ILE A 306 -7.06 -15.32 -3.07
C ILE A 306 -7.78 -14.80 -1.82
N GLY A 307 -8.90 -15.42 -1.45
CA GLY A 307 -9.72 -14.98 -0.32
C GLY A 307 -10.43 -13.64 -0.52
N PRO A 308 -10.89 -13.00 0.57
CA PRO A 308 -11.54 -11.69 0.55
C PRO A 308 -10.62 -10.53 0.11
N ASN A 309 -10.62 -10.13 -1.16
CA ASN A 309 -9.79 -9.01 -1.63
C ASN A 309 -10.47 -8.18 -2.73
N THR A 310 -10.34 -6.85 -2.71
CA THR A 310 -10.66 -6.02 -3.88
C THR A 310 -9.74 -6.34 -5.06
N GLU A 311 -10.09 -5.96 -6.28
CA GLU A 311 -9.17 -6.06 -7.42
C GLU A 311 -7.85 -5.36 -7.06
N VAL A 312 -6.72 -6.04 -7.25
CA VAL A 312 -5.39 -5.47 -7.03
C VAL A 312 -4.87 -4.99 -8.37
N LEU A 313 -4.81 -3.67 -8.55
CA LEU A 313 -4.33 -3.08 -9.79
C LEU A 313 -2.80 -3.04 -9.80
N LEU A 314 -2.23 -2.86 -10.99
CA LEU A 314 -0.78 -2.80 -11.18
C LEU A 314 -0.06 -1.85 -10.20
N ASN A 315 -0.62 -0.65 -9.96
CA ASN A 315 0.01 0.36 -9.10
C ASN A 315 -0.28 0.15 -7.60
N ASP A 316 -1.21 -0.75 -7.25
CA ASP A 316 -1.42 -1.22 -5.88
C ASP A 316 -0.49 -2.40 -5.58
N TYR A 317 -0.15 -3.17 -6.61
CA TYR A 317 0.72 -4.35 -6.49
C TYR A 317 2.21 -4.05 -6.62
N TYR A 318 2.60 -3.09 -7.48
CA TYR A 318 4.00 -2.73 -7.73
C TYR A 318 4.28 -1.26 -7.44
N SER A 319 5.41 -1.00 -6.77
CA SER A 319 6.13 0.28 -6.87
C SER A 319 7.57 0.05 -7.33
N VAL A 320 8.13 1.02 -8.05
CA VAL A 320 9.47 0.93 -8.61
C VAL A 320 10.28 2.18 -8.27
N TYR A 321 11.51 2.01 -7.77
CA TYR A 321 12.38 3.14 -7.43
C TYR A 321 13.02 3.76 -8.69
N TYR A 322 12.37 4.78 -9.28
CA TYR A 322 12.88 5.50 -10.44
C TYR A 322 12.64 7.01 -10.35
N SER A 323 13.52 7.82 -10.97
CA SER A 323 13.36 9.28 -11.00
C SER A 323 14.02 9.98 -12.20
N ILE A 324 14.71 9.23 -13.07
CA ILE A 324 15.54 9.80 -14.15
C ILE A 324 14.79 9.91 -15.48
N TYR A 325 14.03 8.88 -15.82
CA TYR A 325 13.23 8.81 -17.05
C TYR A 325 11.84 8.30 -16.67
N ASP A 326 10.82 8.72 -17.42
CA ASP A 326 9.45 8.24 -17.26
C ASP A 326 9.39 6.71 -17.35
N PHE A 327 8.48 6.11 -16.60
CA PHE A 327 8.17 4.70 -16.69
C PHE A 327 6.66 4.54 -16.85
N LEU A 328 6.25 4.12 -18.03
CA LEU A 328 4.84 3.98 -18.39
C LEU A 328 4.49 2.50 -18.55
N PHE A 329 3.35 2.12 -18.00
CA PHE A 329 2.67 0.86 -18.30
C PHE A 329 1.57 1.12 -19.32
N TYR A 330 1.34 0.15 -20.21
CA TYR A 330 0.30 0.21 -21.23
C TYR A 330 -0.78 -0.83 -20.95
N ASN A 331 -2.00 -0.37 -20.65
CA ASN A 331 -3.10 -1.31 -20.42
C ASN A 331 -3.56 -2.01 -21.71
N TRP A 332 -4.51 -2.93 -21.60
CA TRP A 332 -5.06 -3.71 -22.73
C TRP A 332 -5.74 -2.85 -23.83
N GLU A 333 -6.09 -1.59 -23.54
CA GLU A 333 -6.61 -0.62 -24.52
C GLU A 333 -5.49 0.17 -25.22
N GLY A 334 -4.24 0.01 -24.78
CA GLY A 334 -3.07 0.77 -25.24
C GLY A 334 -2.95 2.16 -24.62
N ASN A 335 -3.67 2.45 -23.54
CA ASN A 335 -3.58 3.72 -22.84
C ASN A 335 -2.41 3.68 -21.84
N PRO A 336 -1.44 4.61 -21.91
CA PRO A 336 -0.32 4.65 -20.98
C PRO A 336 -0.69 5.34 -19.67
N TYR A 337 -0.16 4.85 -18.55
CA TYR A 337 -0.14 5.55 -17.26
C TYR A 337 1.18 5.27 -16.52
N PRO A 338 1.62 6.18 -15.62
CA PRO A 338 2.88 6.01 -14.91
C PRO A 338 2.82 4.84 -13.94
N VAL A 339 3.90 4.05 -13.91
CA VAL A 339 4.13 3.02 -12.90
C VAL A 339 4.35 3.70 -11.55
N ASN A 340 3.77 3.18 -10.47
CA ASN A 340 3.92 3.78 -9.14
C ASN A 340 5.40 3.89 -8.73
N ASP A 341 5.81 5.04 -8.21
CA ASP A 341 7.17 5.33 -7.73
C ASP A 341 7.26 5.50 -6.20
N ASN A 342 6.18 5.20 -5.47
CA ASN A 342 6.10 5.27 -4.01
C ASN A 342 6.85 4.09 -3.35
N VAL A 343 8.17 4.23 -3.25
CA VAL A 343 9.08 3.27 -2.59
C VAL A 343 9.74 3.93 -1.38
N ASP A 344 9.56 3.35 -0.20
CA ASP A 344 10.25 3.76 1.03
C ASP A 344 11.38 2.79 1.44
N LEU A 345 11.36 1.57 0.91
CA LEU A 345 12.38 0.54 1.06
C LEU A 345 13.16 0.27 -0.24
N PRO A 346 13.98 1.21 -0.77
CA PRO A 346 14.75 0.99 -2.00
C PRO A 346 16.01 0.11 -1.79
N GLY A 347 16.14 -0.48 -0.61
CA GLY A 347 17.29 -1.24 -0.12
C GLY A 347 18.46 -0.41 0.42
N TYR A 348 19.33 -1.04 1.21
CA TYR A 348 20.48 -0.36 1.82
C TYR A 348 21.55 0.07 0.80
N SER A 349 21.75 1.37 0.62
CA SER A 349 22.72 1.91 -0.36
C SER A 349 24.16 1.36 -0.27
N GLY A 350 24.58 0.91 0.92
CA GLY A 350 25.89 0.29 1.18
C GLY A 350 25.94 -1.23 1.06
N ASN A 351 24.91 -1.85 0.47
CA ASN A 351 24.76 -3.31 0.32
C ASN A 351 25.99 -3.96 -0.34
N LYS A 352 26.56 -4.99 0.28
CA LYS A 352 27.84 -5.59 -0.15
C LYS A 352 27.74 -6.38 -1.44
N GLN A 353 26.64 -7.12 -1.62
CA GLN A 353 26.34 -7.90 -2.81
C GLN A 353 26.16 -6.96 -4.01
N LYS A 354 25.32 -5.93 -3.85
CA LYS A 354 25.10 -4.86 -4.83
C LYS A 354 26.40 -4.19 -5.27
N LEU A 355 27.23 -3.78 -4.32
CA LEU A 355 28.52 -3.12 -4.61
C LEU A 355 29.47 -4.02 -5.42
N TYR A 356 29.43 -5.34 -5.20
CA TYR A 356 30.25 -6.28 -5.95
C TYR A 356 29.73 -6.51 -7.38
N THR A 357 28.42 -6.61 -7.53
CA THR A 357 27.73 -6.83 -8.81
C THR A 357 27.89 -5.61 -9.73
N TYR A 358 27.68 -4.41 -9.19
CA TYR A 358 27.87 -3.15 -9.91
C TYR A 358 29.33 -2.71 -10.05
N SER A 359 30.31 -3.52 -9.63
CA SER A 359 31.72 -3.18 -9.80
C SER A 359 32.07 -3.00 -11.28
N TYR A 360 32.45 -1.77 -11.64
CA TYR A 360 32.69 -1.30 -13.00
C TYR A 360 31.46 -1.38 -13.93
N TRP A 361 30.26 -1.29 -13.36
CA TRP A 361 29.01 -1.23 -14.10
C TRP A 361 28.53 0.21 -14.26
N ASN A 362 27.77 0.46 -15.32
CA ASN A 362 27.18 1.76 -15.60
C ASN A 362 25.67 1.67 -15.39
N SER A 363 25.13 2.41 -14.41
CA SER A 363 23.69 2.41 -14.08
C SER A 363 22.77 2.97 -15.17
N TYR A 364 23.33 3.46 -16.29
CA TYR A 364 22.57 3.87 -17.48
C TYR A 364 22.54 2.80 -18.58
N ASP A 365 23.18 1.64 -18.37
CA ASP A 365 23.05 0.50 -19.27
C ASP A 365 21.61 -0.02 -19.31
N VAL A 366 21.16 -0.50 -20.46
CA VAL A 366 19.83 -1.12 -20.64
C VAL A 366 19.59 -2.40 -19.82
N PHE A 367 20.60 -2.92 -19.11
CA PHE A 367 20.50 -4.09 -18.26
C PHE A 367 21.01 -3.77 -16.85
N ASP A 368 20.22 -4.16 -15.86
CA ASP A 368 20.56 -4.08 -14.45
C ASP A 368 20.88 -5.47 -13.89
N PRO A 369 22.14 -5.70 -13.46
CA PRO A 369 22.57 -6.98 -12.95
C PRO A 369 22.13 -7.24 -11.51
N PHE A 370 21.51 -6.26 -10.84
CA PHE A 370 21.01 -6.40 -9.48
C PHE A 370 19.52 -6.05 -9.41
N PHE A 371 18.76 -6.90 -8.75
CA PHE A 371 17.33 -6.73 -8.49
C PHE A 371 17.10 -6.86 -7.00
N HIS A 372 16.43 -5.88 -6.41
CA HIS A 372 16.03 -5.87 -5.01
C HIS A 372 14.51 -5.77 -4.94
N LEU A 373 13.92 -6.60 -4.10
CA LEU A 373 12.48 -6.68 -3.89
C LEU A 373 12.22 -6.80 -2.39
N GLU A 374 11.24 -6.02 -1.93
CA GLU A 374 10.65 -6.05 -0.59
C GLU A 374 9.15 -6.33 -0.77
N MET A 375 8.66 -7.42 -0.18
CA MET A 375 7.27 -7.87 -0.26
C MET A 375 6.53 -7.66 1.05
N ASP A 376 5.26 -7.27 1.00
CA ASP A 376 4.45 -7.16 2.21
C ASP A 376 4.18 -8.55 2.82
N GLU A 377 4.33 -8.67 4.14
CA GLU A 377 4.04 -9.91 4.85
C GLU A 377 2.54 -10.16 5.01
N LEU A 378 1.70 -9.12 4.91
CA LEU A 378 0.25 -9.24 4.74
C LEU A 378 -0.18 -8.23 3.68
N PRO A 379 -0.53 -8.65 2.45
CA PRO A 379 -0.78 -7.70 1.36
C PRO A 379 -1.82 -6.63 1.69
N GLY A 380 -1.60 -5.40 1.23
CA GLY A 380 -2.39 -4.22 1.58
C GLY A 380 -3.83 -4.24 1.05
N CYS A 381 -4.19 -5.24 0.23
CA CYS A 381 -5.59 -5.50 -0.14
C CYS A 381 -6.42 -6.15 0.98
N TYR A 382 -5.78 -6.62 2.06
CA TYR A 382 -6.44 -7.14 3.26
C TYR A 382 -6.35 -6.13 4.40
N GLU A 383 -7.38 -6.07 5.25
CA GLU A 383 -7.32 -5.25 6.47
C GLU A 383 -6.19 -5.76 7.36
N GLU A 384 -5.27 -4.86 7.71
CA GLU A 384 -4.14 -5.05 8.60
C GLU A 384 -4.60 -5.45 10.02
N SER A 385 -4.86 -6.74 10.20
CA SER A 385 -5.37 -7.32 11.44
C SER A 385 -4.72 -8.66 11.72
N GLU A 386 -4.59 -9.02 13.01
CA GLU A 386 -4.10 -10.33 13.45
C GLU A 386 -4.90 -11.48 12.82
N GLU A 387 -6.16 -11.21 12.49
CA GLU A 387 -7.06 -12.18 11.92
C GLU A 387 -6.83 -12.46 10.44
N ASN A 388 -6.73 -11.42 9.61
CA ASN A 388 -6.33 -11.60 8.22
C ASN A 388 -4.91 -12.17 8.12
N TYR A 389 -4.05 -11.83 9.07
CA TYR A 389 -2.74 -12.47 9.19
C TYR A 389 -2.87 -13.98 9.48
N HIS A 390 -3.61 -14.37 10.51
CA HIS A 390 -3.86 -15.78 10.85
C HIS A 390 -4.51 -16.56 9.70
N TRP A 391 -5.45 -15.93 8.99
CA TRP A 391 -6.04 -16.47 7.78
C TRP A 391 -5.00 -16.72 6.68
N PHE A 392 -4.19 -15.70 6.39
CA PHE A 392 -3.23 -15.74 5.30
C PHE A 392 -2.23 -16.88 5.49
N TYR A 393 -1.87 -17.16 6.74
CA TYR A 393 -0.90 -18.17 7.16
C TYR A 393 -1.53 -19.48 7.70
N GLY A 394 -2.82 -19.73 7.46
CA GLY A 394 -3.43 -21.03 7.75
C GLY A 394 -3.44 -21.41 9.24
N PHE A 395 -3.68 -20.44 10.12
CA PHE A 395 -3.89 -20.72 11.54
C PHE A 395 -5.23 -21.45 11.74
N ASP A 396 -5.21 -22.57 12.45
CA ASP A 396 -6.36 -23.40 12.80
C ASP A 396 -6.85 -23.02 14.19
N LEU A 397 -8.05 -22.44 14.22
CA LEU A 397 -8.63 -21.94 15.45
C LEU A 397 -9.01 -23.05 16.42
N GLU A 398 -9.54 -24.18 15.95
CA GLU A 398 -10.01 -25.29 16.81
C GLU A 398 -8.87 -25.86 17.66
N THR A 399 -7.72 -26.04 17.03
CA THR A 399 -6.52 -26.58 17.67
C THR A 399 -5.64 -25.50 18.28
N ASN A 400 -5.87 -24.23 17.91
CA ASN A 400 -5.03 -23.07 18.24
C ASN A 400 -3.58 -23.31 17.80
N MET A 401 -3.42 -23.78 16.57
CA MET A 401 -2.15 -24.19 15.97
C MET A 401 -2.04 -23.71 14.53
N PHE A 402 -0.84 -23.38 14.06
CA PHE A 402 -0.62 -23.13 12.64
C PHE A 402 -0.59 -24.46 11.86
N GLN A 403 -1.26 -24.50 10.70
CA GLN A 403 -1.19 -25.65 9.79
C GLN A 403 0.11 -25.57 9.00
N MET A 404 1.19 -26.06 9.61
CA MET A 404 2.57 -25.92 9.11
C MET A 404 2.74 -26.35 7.64
N ASP A 405 2.03 -27.40 7.19
CA ASP A 405 2.11 -27.90 5.81
C ASP A 405 1.51 -26.94 4.75
N MET A 406 0.67 -25.97 5.17
CA MET A 406 -0.04 -25.03 4.27
C MET A 406 0.33 -23.56 4.53
N LEU A 407 1.34 -23.34 5.37
CA LEU A 407 1.72 -22.03 5.90
C LEU A 407 1.95 -20.97 4.81
N PHE A 408 2.54 -21.37 3.68
CA PHE A 408 2.94 -20.46 2.61
C PHE A 408 2.08 -20.58 1.34
N ASP A 409 0.97 -21.31 1.38
CA ASP A 409 0.15 -21.55 0.18
C ASP A 409 -0.40 -20.24 -0.38
N LYS A 410 -1.00 -19.39 0.46
CA LYS A 410 -1.53 -18.10 0.02
C LYS A 410 -0.43 -17.12 -0.34
N THR A 411 0.67 -17.10 0.42
CA THR A 411 1.88 -16.33 0.08
C THR A 411 2.39 -16.67 -1.32
N LEU A 412 2.52 -17.96 -1.63
CA LEU A 412 2.95 -18.43 -2.94
C LEU A 412 1.91 -18.10 -4.02
N SER A 413 0.62 -18.27 -3.77
CA SER A 413 -0.45 -17.87 -4.71
C SER A 413 -0.40 -16.37 -5.03
N TYR A 414 -0.25 -15.53 -4.01
CA TYR A 414 -0.26 -14.07 -4.14
C TYR A 414 0.98 -13.56 -4.88
N TYR A 415 2.17 -13.97 -4.44
CA TYR A 415 3.42 -13.46 -5.02
C TYR A 415 3.85 -14.20 -6.29
N SER A 416 3.14 -15.24 -6.72
CA SER A 416 3.44 -15.90 -8.00
C SER A 416 3.30 -14.98 -9.20
N TYR A 417 2.42 -13.98 -9.17
CA TYR A 417 2.18 -13.11 -10.33
C TYR A 417 3.44 -12.36 -10.78
N TRP A 418 4.25 -11.84 -9.85
CA TRP A 418 5.49 -11.14 -10.24
C TRP A 418 6.60 -12.11 -10.62
N VAL A 419 6.67 -13.28 -9.96
CA VAL A 419 7.64 -14.32 -10.30
C VAL A 419 7.39 -14.85 -11.70
N ASP A 420 6.13 -15.04 -12.07
CA ASP A 420 5.70 -15.54 -13.37
C ASP A 420 5.94 -14.49 -14.46
N ALA A 421 5.63 -13.21 -14.20
CA ALA A 421 5.96 -12.11 -15.09
C ALA A 421 7.48 -12.01 -15.36
N MET A 422 8.31 -12.15 -14.31
CA MET A 422 9.77 -12.22 -14.46
C MET A 422 10.18 -13.46 -15.26
N THR A 423 9.56 -14.62 -15.00
CA THR A 423 9.85 -15.89 -15.70
C THR A 423 9.61 -15.78 -17.20
N GLU A 424 8.56 -15.06 -17.61
CA GLU A 424 8.24 -14.82 -19.02
C GLU A 424 9.34 -14.03 -19.76
N ILE A 425 9.83 -12.95 -19.15
CA ILE A 425 10.75 -12.01 -19.81
C ILE A 425 12.23 -12.37 -19.64
N LEU A 426 12.56 -13.21 -18.65
CA LEU A 426 13.96 -13.50 -18.30
C LEU A 426 14.75 -14.14 -19.46
N PRO A 427 14.22 -15.08 -20.27
CA PRO A 427 14.96 -15.62 -21.42
C PRO A 427 15.42 -14.54 -22.41
N ALA A 428 14.55 -13.58 -22.75
CA ALA A 428 14.87 -12.48 -23.66
C ALA A 428 15.83 -11.47 -23.01
N THR A 429 15.64 -11.17 -21.72
CA THR A 429 16.53 -10.29 -20.95
C THR A 429 17.95 -10.85 -20.88
N LEU A 430 18.07 -12.16 -20.64
CA LEU A 430 19.35 -12.83 -20.55
C LEU A 430 20.04 -12.95 -21.91
N GLU A 431 19.30 -13.14 -23.01
CA GLU A 431 19.87 -13.12 -24.37
C GLU A 431 20.40 -11.74 -24.73
N LEU A 432 19.65 -10.68 -24.39
CA LEU A 432 19.97 -9.27 -24.64
C LEU A 432 20.34 -8.99 -26.11
N ASP A 433 19.57 -9.56 -27.03
CA ASP A 433 19.71 -9.39 -28.47
C ASP A 433 18.31 -9.47 -29.10
N ASP A 434 17.84 -8.37 -29.70
CA ASP A 434 16.58 -8.34 -30.46
C ASP A 434 16.79 -8.61 -31.96
N GLY A 435 18.04 -8.74 -32.41
CA GLY A 435 18.44 -8.93 -33.80
C GLY A 435 18.27 -7.68 -34.68
N ILE A 436 18.04 -6.50 -34.12
CA ILE A 436 17.73 -5.26 -34.83
C ILE A 436 18.90 -4.27 -34.70
N THR A 437 19.43 -3.82 -35.85
CA THR A 437 20.46 -2.77 -35.86
C THR A 437 19.88 -1.41 -35.45
N PRO A 438 20.55 -0.65 -34.56
CA PRO A 438 20.13 0.69 -34.17
C PRO A 438 19.94 1.65 -35.34
N LEU A 439 18.93 2.51 -35.21
CA LEU A 439 18.65 3.57 -36.17
C LEU A 439 19.66 4.71 -36.07
N ILE A 440 19.80 5.50 -37.16
CA ILE A 440 20.62 6.71 -37.15
C ILE A 440 19.95 7.75 -36.25
N PRO A 441 20.65 8.34 -35.26
CA PRO A 441 20.12 9.46 -34.50
C PRO A 441 19.72 10.61 -35.43
N GLN A 442 18.45 11.00 -35.40
CA GLN A 442 17.89 12.05 -36.26
C GLN A 442 18.02 13.42 -35.60
N ASN A 443 17.74 14.47 -36.38
CA ASN A 443 17.73 15.87 -35.91
C ASN A 443 18.99 16.30 -35.15
N PHE A 444 20.15 15.73 -35.50
CA PHE A 444 21.42 16.12 -34.91
C PHE A 444 21.71 17.59 -35.22
N ALA A 445 21.78 18.43 -34.18
CA ALA A 445 21.94 19.87 -34.31
C ALA A 445 22.71 20.46 -33.12
N ALA A 446 23.25 21.67 -33.28
CA ALA A 446 23.75 22.48 -32.17
C ALA A 446 22.66 23.46 -31.72
N ILE A 447 22.38 23.51 -30.41
CA ILE A 447 21.28 24.32 -29.84
C ILE A 447 21.77 25.48 -28.97
N GLU A 448 22.89 25.31 -28.28
CA GLU A 448 23.54 26.39 -27.51
C GLU A 448 25.01 26.46 -27.89
N ILE A 449 25.47 27.68 -28.11
CA ILE A 449 26.84 27.97 -28.51
C ILE A 449 27.38 28.97 -27.50
N ASP A 450 28.38 28.54 -26.74
CA ASP A 450 29.13 29.40 -25.83
C ASP A 450 30.54 29.65 -26.40
N HIS A 451 31.36 30.30 -25.59
CA HIS A 451 32.74 30.67 -25.90
C HIS A 451 33.69 29.46 -25.87
N ASP A 452 33.46 28.47 -25.02
CA ASP A 452 34.28 27.26 -24.86
C ASP A 452 33.45 25.96 -24.85
N SER A 453 32.16 26.03 -25.14
CA SER A 453 31.29 24.86 -25.18
C SER A 453 30.22 24.94 -26.24
N ILE A 454 29.79 23.77 -26.74
CA ILE A 454 28.68 23.61 -27.69
C ILE A 454 27.75 22.52 -27.20
N ASP A 455 26.45 22.82 -27.12
CA ASP A 455 25.40 21.85 -26.84
C ASP A 455 24.85 21.25 -28.10
N LEU A 456 24.94 19.93 -28.16
CA LEU A 456 24.42 19.10 -29.24
C LEU A 456 23.12 18.44 -28.78
N ILE A 457 22.13 18.36 -29.68
CA ILE A 457 20.87 17.64 -29.49
C ILE A 457 20.65 16.66 -30.64
N TRP A 458 19.92 15.57 -30.39
CA TRP A 458 19.43 14.60 -31.36
C TRP A 458 18.13 13.96 -30.87
N ASP A 459 17.38 13.29 -31.75
CA ASP A 459 16.24 12.47 -31.34
C ASP A 459 16.73 11.19 -30.65
N THR A 460 16.04 10.78 -29.57
CA THR A 460 16.27 9.47 -28.95
C THR A 460 16.02 8.34 -29.96
N ILE A 461 16.58 7.17 -29.67
CA ILE A 461 16.36 5.97 -30.48
C ILE A 461 15.75 4.87 -29.61
N SER A 462 15.00 3.98 -30.24
CA SER A 462 14.50 2.74 -29.64
C SER A 462 15.46 1.61 -29.98
N SER A 463 16.04 0.97 -28.96
CA SER A 463 16.98 -0.16 -29.08
C SER A 463 17.02 -0.92 -27.76
N TYR A 464 16.61 -2.18 -27.78
CA TYR A 464 16.50 -3.05 -26.60
C TYR A 464 17.87 -3.40 -26.00
N ASP A 465 18.86 -3.63 -26.87
CA ASP A 465 20.23 -4.03 -26.54
C ASP A 465 21.24 -2.88 -26.68
N PHE A 466 20.79 -1.64 -26.51
CA PHE A 466 21.60 -0.44 -26.76
C PHE A 466 22.92 -0.41 -25.97
N HIS A 467 24.00 0.04 -26.62
CA HIS A 467 25.34 0.11 -26.01
C HIS A 467 25.84 1.53 -25.81
N THR A 468 25.88 2.35 -26.88
CA THR A 468 26.39 3.72 -26.77
C THR A 468 25.96 4.62 -27.94
N TYR A 469 25.86 5.92 -27.68
CA TYR A 469 26.08 6.95 -28.70
C TYR A 469 27.58 7.20 -28.89
N GLU A 470 28.01 7.52 -30.10
CA GLU A 470 29.36 8.00 -30.40
C GLU A 470 29.30 9.34 -31.14
N ILE A 471 29.89 10.39 -30.55
CA ILE A 471 30.00 11.73 -31.16
C ILE A 471 31.43 11.93 -31.67
N PHE A 472 31.54 12.27 -32.96
CA PHE A 472 32.78 12.57 -33.67
C PHE A 472 32.94 14.08 -33.77
N PHE A 473 34.11 14.63 -33.44
CA PHE A 473 34.38 16.06 -33.63
C PHE A 473 35.80 16.41 -34.05
N ALA A 474 35.95 17.52 -34.78
CA ALA A 474 37.21 18.01 -35.35
C ALA A 474 37.19 19.53 -35.63
N ASN A 475 38.35 20.16 -35.87
CA ASN A 475 38.45 21.58 -36.30
C ASN A 475 38.46 21.78 -37.84
N GLU A 476 38.34 20.68 -38.58
CA GLU A 476 38.28 20.62 -40.05
C GLU A 476 37.26 19.53 -40.42
N PRO A 477 36.67 19.53 -41.63
CA PRO A 477 35.67 18.53 -42.03
C PRO A 477 36.11 17.08 -41.74
N ILE A 478 35.22 16.30 -41.14
CA ILE A 478 35.50 14.98 -40.57
C ILE A 478 35.87 13.99 -41.67
N ASN A 479 36.96 13.27 -41.44
CA ASN A 479 37.44 12.16 -42.25
C ASN A 479 38.08 11.09 -41.34
N PRO A 480 38.39 9.88 -41.86
CA PRO A 480 38.86 8.76 -41.03
C PRO A 480 40.14 8.98 -40.19
N ASN A 481 40.83 10.13 -40.28
CA ASN A 481 42.09 10.36 -39.58
C ASN A 481 42.18 11.71 -38.82
N ASN A 482 41.09 12.47 -38.66
CA ASN A 482 41.15 13.81 -38.06
C ASN A 482 40.10 14.12 -36.99
N TYR A 483 39.40 13.11 -36.46
CA TYR A 483 38.40 13.30 -35.42
C TYR A 483 38.84 12.75 -34.06
N THR A 484 38.19 13.25 -33.01
CA THR A 484 38.10 12.64 -31.69
C THR A 484 36.70 12.02 -31.53
N ILE A 485 36.58 10.92 -30.80
CA ILE A 485 35.30 10.30 -30.42
C ILE A 485 35.05 10.56 -28.94
N ILE A 486 33.80 10.84 -28.59
CA ILE A 486 33.25 10.78 -27.24
C ILE A 486 32.19 9.68 -27.22
N ASP A 487 32.33 8.73 -26.30
CA ASP A 487 31.41 7.60 -26.12
C ASP A 487 31.04 7.37 -24.64
N ARG A 488 30.38 6.26 -24.33
CA ARG A 488 30.01 5.86 -22.95
C ARG A 488 31.17 5.80 -21.94
N ASN A 489 32.41 5.59 -22.39
CA ASN A 489 33.58 5.56 -21.51
C ASN A 489 34.01 6.97 -21.10
N ASP A 490 33.67 7.97 -21.91
CA ASP A 490 33.87 9.38 -21.61
C ASP A 490 32.65 9.95 -20.87
N VAL A 491 31.44 9.52 -21.22
CA VAL A 491 30.17 10.03 -20.73
C VAL A 491 29.21 8.86 -20.42
N LEU A 492 29.11 8.46 -19.15
CA LEU A 492 28.33 7.28 -18.74
C LEU A 492 26.89 7.26 -19.26
N THR A 493 26.20 8.41 -19.29
CA THR A 493 24.81 8.49 -19.78
C THR A 493 24.63 8.13 -21.25
N PHE A 494 25.72 8.09 -22.05
CA PHE A 494 25.63 7.66 -23.45
C PHE A 494 25.29 6.18 -23.58
N ALA A 495 25.33 5.41 -22.48
CA ALA A 495 24.84 4.04 -22.44
C ALA A 495 23.31 3.92 -22.43
N SER A 496 22.57 5.02 -22.26
CA SER A 496 21.10 5.02 -22.29
C SER A 496 20.56 5.47 -23.65
N PRO A 497 19.61 4.73 -24.26
CA PRO A 497 19.01 5.11 -25.53
C PRO A 497 18.17 6.40 -25.45
N LEU A 498 17.71 6.76 -24.25
CA LEU A 498 16.94 7.97 -23.97
C LEU A 498 17.80 9.24 -23.85
N LYS A 499 19.13 9.11 -23.89
CA LYS A 499 20.02 10.28 -23.94
C LYS A 499 19.87 10.99 -25.30
N ASN A 500 19.53 12.27 -25.26
CA ASN A 500 19.20 13.07 -26.45
C ASN A 500 20.05 14.34 -26.63
N SER A 501 21.00 14.61 -25.73
CA SER A 501 21.77 15.84 -25.73
C SER A 501 23.10 15.71 -25.00
N HIS A 502 24.10 16.50 -25.39
CA HIS A 502 25.38 16.58 -24.70
C HIS A 502 26.12 17.90 -24.94
N ARG A 503 26.75 18.42 -23.88
CA ARG A 503 27.64 19.60 -23.93
C ARG A 503 29.09 19.19 -24.15
N ILE A 504 29.66 19.60 -25.28
CA ILE A 504 31.10 19.49 -25.54
C ILE A 504 31.78 20.71 -24.92
N ASN A 505 32.74 20.51 -24.01
CA ASN A 505 33.43 21.57 -23.28
C ASN A 505 34.90 21.73 -23.74
N TYR A 506 35.57 22.76 -23.23
CA TYR A 506 37.00 23.04 -23.45
C TYR A 506 37.36 23.33 -24.92
N LEU A 507 36.44 23.96 -25.65
CA LEU A 507 36.64 24.46 -27.00
C LEU A 507 37.36 25.81 -26.97
N ASP A 508 38.01 26.16 -28.08
CA ASP A 508 38.72 27.43 -28.18
C ASP A 508 37.75 28.59 -28.48
N LEU A 509 37.97 29.77 -27.88
CA LEU A 509 37.21 31.00 -28.11
C LEU A 509 37.23 31.41 -29.59
N ASN A 510 36.07 31.78 -30.14
CA ASN A 510 35.91 32.26 -31.52
C ASN A 510 36.54 31.33 -32.59
N SER A 511 36.26 30.03 -32.52
CA SER A 511 36.87 28.96 -33.33
C SER A 511 35.82 28.03 -33.97
N ASN A 512 36.17 27.40 -35.10
CA ASN A 512 35.28 26.53 -35.89
C ASN A 512 35.45 25.04 -35.56
N TYR A 513 34.34 24.31 -35.53
CA TYR A 513 34.25 22.87 -35.21
C TYR A 513 33.24 22.13 -36.10
N PHE A 514 33.52 20.85 -36.38
CA PHE A 514 32.67 19.94 -37.15
C PHE A 514 32.23 18.75 -36.29
N PHE A 515 30.96 18.32 -36.39
CA PHE A 515 30.39 17.23 -35.59
C PHE A 515 29.58 16.19 -36.40
N GLN A 516 29.62 14.92 -35.99
CA GLN A 516 28.72 13.83 -36.45
C GLN A 516 28.39 12.87 -35.28
N ILE A 517 27.27 12.14 -35.35
CA ILE A 517 26.85 11.15 -34.33
C ILE A 517 26.43 9.81 -34.97
N ARG A 518 26.57 8.70 -34.23
CA ARG A 518 25.96 7.39 -34.52
C ARG A 518 25.60 6.63 -33.24
N ALA A 519 24.83 5.56 -33.37
CA ALA A 519 24.46 4.63 -32.31
C ALA A 519 25.08 3.23 -32.51
N VAL A 520 25.31 2.52 -31.40
CA VAL A 520 25.90 1.19 -31.34
C VAL A 520 25.12 0.34 -30.33
N ASP A 521 24.86 -0.93 -30.65
CA ASP A 521 24.26 -1.91 -29.73
C ASP A 521 25.31 -2.83 -29.08
N LYS A 522 24.89 -3.65 -28.11
CA LYS A 522 25.76 -4.57 -27.37
C LYS A 522 26.23 -5.76 -28.22
N ASN A 523 25.58 -6.01 -29.35
CA ASN A 523 25.88 -7.07 -30.31
C ASN A 523 26.82 -6.62 -31.44
N GLY A 524 27.26 -5.36 -31.42
CA GLY A 524 28.28 -4.81 -32.30
C GLY A 524 27.75 -4.34 -33.66
N ASN A 525 26.45 -4.09 -33.79
CA ASN A 525 25.90 -3.41 -34.96
C ASN A 525 25.99 -1.88 -34.79
N TYR A 526 26.17 -1.18 -35.91
CA TYR A 526 26.35 0.26 -35.95
C TYR A 526 25.30 0.89 -36.85
N SER A 527 24.68 1.97 -36.38
CA SER A 527 23.95 2.86 -37.28
C SER A 527 24.93 3.54 -38.27
N PRO A 528 24.45 3.99 -39.45
CA PRO A 528 25.17 4.99 -40.22
C PRO A 528 25.43 6.29 -39.43
N LEU A 529 26.40 7.09 -39.87
CA LEU A 529 26.67 8.43 -39.31
C LEU A 529 25.58 9.43 -39.73
N SER A 530 25.30 10.38 -38.84
CA SER A 530 24.46 11.55 -39.11
C SER A 530 25.04 12.46 -40.20
N VAL A 531 24.28 13.49 -40.58
CA VAL A 531 24.82 14.64 -41.31
C VAL A 531 25.92 15.33 -40.50
N GLU A 532 26.89 15.95 -41.19
CA GLU A 532 27.96 16.73 -40.58
C GLU A 532 27.47 18.16 -40.28
N LEU A 533 27.73 18.64 -39.06
CA LEU A 533 27.46 20.00 -38.60
C LEU A 533 28.74 20.84 -38.61
N GLU A 534 28.65 22.13 -38.92
CA GLU A 534 29.73 23.13 -38.81
C GLU A 534 29.27 24.25 -37.87
N VAL A 535 30.06 24.57 -36.82
CA VAL A 535 29.67 25.47 -35.73
C VAL A 535 30.86 26.32 -35.24
N PHE A 536 30.64 27.61 -35.01
CA PHE A 536 31.62 28.55 -34.41
C PHE A 536 31.32 28.81 -32.94
N THR A 537 32.34 28.94 -32.08
CA THR A 537 32.18 29.40 -30.68
C THR A 537 32.07 30.93 -30.57
N SER A 538 31.43 31.42 -29.50
CA SER A 538 31.14 32.86 -29.29
C SER A 538 32.41 33.73 -29.10
N PRO A 539 32.41 35.03 -29.49
CA PRO A 539 33.56 35.93 -29.34
C PRO A 539 33.75 36.48 -27.91
N ALA A 540 32.80 36.26 -26.99
CA ALA A 540 32.90 36.73 -25.61
C ALA A 540 32.35 35.70 -24.61
N GLN A 541 32.92 35.70 -23.41
CA GLN A 541 32.46 34.97 -22.23
C GLN A 541 31.84 35.97 -21.25
N ILE A 542 30.62 35.69 -20.80
CA ILE A 542 29.90 36.49 -19.81
C ILE A 542 29.69 35.72 -18.50
N THR A 543 29.51 36.44 -17.40
CA THR A 543 29.05 35.92 -16.10
C THR A 543 28.12 36.94 -15.45
N ASP A 544 27.50 36.54 -14.33
CA ASP A 544 26.70 37.40 -13.45
C ASP A 544 25.56 38.09 -14.19
N LEU A 545 25.02 37.45 -15.24
CA LEU A 545 23.81 37.92 -15.88
C LEU A 545 22.66 37.80 -14.89
N VAL A 546 22.07 38.93 -14.52
CA VAL A 546 20.89 39.02 -13.64
C VAL A 546 19.89 39.99 -14.23
N ALA A 547 18.60 39.71 -14.03
CA ALA A 547 17.50 40.63 -14.26
C ALA A 547 16.74 40.76 -12.95
N ILE A 548 16.58 41.98 -12.44
CA ILE A 548 15.95 42.25 -11.14
C ILE A 548 14.72 43.12 -11.38
N GLY A 549 13.55 42.61 -10.97
CA GLY A 549 12.25 43.27 -11.17
C GLY A 549 11.89 44.08 -9.94
N LEU A 550 12.04 45.39 -10.03
CA LEU A 550 11.70 46.32 -8.95
C LEU A 550 10.35 46.98 -9.25
N ASP A 551 9.95 47.97 -8.46
CA ASP A 551 8.74 48.74 -8.77
C ASP A 551 8.88 49.49 -10.11
N SER A 552 8.09 49.08 -11.10
CA SER A 552 7.96 49.68 -12.44
C SER A 552 9.26 49.74 -13.27
N VAL A 553 10.27 48.93 -12.95
CA VAL A 553 11.56 48.90 -13.68
C VAL A 553 12.22 47.52 -13.56
N ALA A 554 12.88 47.09 -14.64
CA ALA A 554 13.78 45.94 -14.62
C ALA A 554 15.25 46.38 -14.79
N ASN A 555 16.14 45.82 -13.99
CA ASN A 555 17.58 46.11 -14.03
C ASN A 555 18.36 44.88 -14.49
N ILE A 556 19.01 44.98 -15.65
CA ILE A 556 19.77 43.89 -16.28
C ILE A 556 21.26 44.19 -16.12
N LYS A 557 22.04 43.27 -15.56
CA LYS A 557 23.49 43.42 -15.36
C LYS A 557 24.24 42.17 -15.78
N TRP A 558 25.46 42.30 -16.29
CA TRP A 558 26.37 41.19 -16.56
C TRP A 558 27.82 41.66 -16.62
N THR A 559 28.76 40.72 -16.54
CA THR A 559 30.20 40.98 -16.67
C THR A 559 30.78 40.19 -17.84
N ALA A 560 31.48 40.86 -18.77
CA ALA A 560 32.26 40.20 -19.82
C ALA A 560 33.65 39.85 -19.30
N VAL A 561 33.84 38.62 -18.81
CA VAL A 561 35.10 38.16 -18.20
C VAL A 561 36.21 37.94 -19.22
N GLN A 562 35.86 37.55 -20.45
CA GLN A 562 36.78 37.44 -21.59
C GLN A 562 36.08 37.86 -22.88
N GLN A 563 36.79 38.53 -23.79
CA GLN A 563 36.26 38.91 -25.10
C GLN A 563 37.40 39.10 -26.10
N SER A 564 37.23 38.57 -27.31
CA SER A 564 38.18 38.68 -28.41
C SER A 564 37.42 38.79 -29.73
N GLY A 565 37.64 39.87 -30.46
CA GLY A 565 36.88 40.13 -31.68
C GLY A 565 35.38 40.42 -31.46
N ASN A 566 34.97 40.77 -30.23
CA ASN A 566 33.60 41.17 -29.91
C ASN A 566 33.35 42.63 -30.33
N MET A 567 32.30 42.85 -31.11
CA MET A 567 31.83 44.17 -31.56
C MET A 567 30.93 44.85 -30.53
N GLY A 568 30.22 44.07 -29.70
CA GLY A 568 29.33 44.56 -28.64
C GLY A 568 28.12 43.67 -28.41
N PHE A 569 27.27 44.07 -27.47
CA PHE A 569 26.11 43.31 -27.02
C PHE A 569 24.78 43.85 -27.55
N ASN A 570 23.82 42.96 -27.82
CA ASN A 570 22.42 43.32 -28.04
C ASN A 570 21.55 42.79 -26.89
N ILE A 571 20.48 43.51 -26.55
CA ILE A 571 19.55 43.15 -25.47
C ILE A 571 18.17 42.88 -26.06
N TYR A 572 17.62 41.73 -25.70
CA TYR A 572 16.31 41.27 -26.09
C TYR A 572 15.41 41.08 -24.89
N ARG A 573 14.11 41.29 -25.10
CA ARG A 573 13.06 41.08 -24.10
C ARG A 573 11.87 40.39 -24.74
N LYS A 574 11.20 39.53 -23.98
CA LYS A 574 9.87 39.01 -24.33
C LYS A 574 8.95 38.92 -23.11
N LEU A 575 7.65 38.84 -23.39
CA LEU A 575 6.64 38.29 -22.49
C LEU A 575 6.55 36.75 -22.68
N PRO A 576 5.92 35.98 -21.77
CA PRO A 576 5.96 34.52 -21.79
C PRO A 576 5.52 33.86 -23.10
N GLU A 577 4.53 34.44 -23.79
CA GLU A 577 3.96 33.94 -25.05
C GLU A 577 4.35 34.77 -26.28
N GLU A 578 5.27 35.72 -26.13
CA GLU A 578 5.72 36.58 -27.22
C GLU A 578 7.12 36.19 -27.71
N GLU A 579 7.43 36.60 -28.94
CA GLU A 579 8.77 36.47 -29.50
C GLU A 579 9.72 37.52 -28.90
N PHE A 580 11.00 37.19 -28.81
CA PHE A 580 12.02 38.16 -28.39
C PHE A 580 12.06 39.36 -29.33
N ILE A 581 11.92 40.55 -28.76
CA ILE A 581 12.18 41.81 -29.45
C ILE A 581 13.51 42.38 -28.97
N GLN A 582 14.31 42.87 -29.91
CA GLN A 582 15.52 43.62 -29.57
C GLN A 582 15.12 45.00 -29.03
N ILE A 583 15.44 45.28 -27.77
CA ILE A 583 15.09 46.54 -27.10
C ILE A 583 16.25 47.55 -27.13
N ASP A 584 17.50 47.08 -27.18
CA ASP A 584 18.69 47.93 -27.37
C ASP A 584 19.86 47.15 -28.00
N SER A 585 20.89 47.87 -28.47
CA SER A 585 22.06 47.30 -29.16
C SER A 585 23.29 48.18 -29.00
N TRP A 586 24.49 47.58 -29.07
CA TRP A 586 25.77 48.29 -29.17
C TRP A 586 25.84 49.31 -30.32
N THR A 587 25.01 49.13 -31.35
CA THR A 587 24.91 50.07 -32.47
C THR A 587 24.12 51.34 -32.12
N THR A 588 23.23 51.27 -31.12
CA THR A 588 22.34 52.37 -30.68
C THR A 588 22.75 52.94 -29.32
N ASN A 589 23.35 52.13 -28.45
CA ASN A 589 23.80 52.50 -27.11
C ASN A 589 25.31 52.24 -26.96
N PRO A 590 26.13 53.30 -26.82
CA PRO A 590 27.59 53.16 -26.73
C PRO A 590 28.07 52.45 -25.47
N GLU A 591 27.26 52.36 -24.40
CA GLU A 591 27.60 51.61 -23.19
C GLU A 591 27.56 50.09 -23.40
N LEU A 592 26.98 49.62 -24.52
CA LEU A 592 26.91 48.20 -24.89
C LEU A 592 28.02 47.79 -25.89
N ALA A 593 28.90 48.72 -26.29
CA ALA A 593 29.97 48.44 -27.24
C ALA A 593 31.04 47.50 -26.66
N GLY A 594 31.46 46.52 -27.46
CA GLY A 594 32.44 45.53 -27.06
C GLY A 594 33.83 46.13 -26.88
N THR A 595 34.63 45.51 -26.01
CA THR A 595 36.03 45.90 -25.81
C THR A 595 36.97 44.71 -26.04
N GLN A 596 38.27 44.91 -25.85
CA GLN A 596 39.27 43.82 -25.82
C GLN A 596 39.75 43.55 -24.39
N ASN A 597 39.18 44.22 -23.38
CA ASN A 597 39.55 44.07 -21.98
C ASN A 597 38.73 42.94 -21.33
N PRO A 598 39.34 42.11 -20.48
CA PRO A 598 38.60 41.18 -19.64
C PRO A 598 37.97 41.90 -18.43
N TYR A 599 36.92 41.30 -17.85
CA TYR A 599 36.19 41.74 -16.64
C TYR A 599 35.51 43.12 -16.75
N GLU A 600 34.89 43.41 -17.89
CA GLU A 600 34.13 44.65 -18.06
C GLU A 600 32.67 44.45 -17.61
N GLU A 601 32.16 45.32 -16.75
CA GLU A 601 30.78 45.30 -16.25
C GLU A 601 29.84 46.09 -17.16
N TYR A 602 28.66 45.53 -17.43
CA TYR A 602 27.60 46.14 -18.23
C TYR A 602 26.30 46.17 -17.43
N SER A 603 25.50 47.22 -17.62
CA SER A 603 24.17 47.33 -17.03
C SER A 603 23.19 48.07 -17.94
N TYR A 604 21.92 47.71 -17.86
CA TYR A 604 20.83 48.32 -18.61
C TYR A 604 19.56 48.39 -17.74
N PHE A 605 18.91 49.56 -17.72
CA PHE A 605 17.64 49.77 -17.04
C PHE A 605 16.51 49.81 -18.06
N ASP A 606 15.58 48.88 -17.92
CA ASP A 606 14.37 48.82 -18.72
C ASP A 606 13.20 49.45 -17.97
N ALA A 607 12.80 50.65 -18.39
CA ALA A 607 11.69 51.40 -17.81
C ALA A 607 10.37 51.24 -18.58
N ASP A 608 10.34 50.43 -19.65
CA ASP A 608 9.14 50.18 -20.46
C ASP A 608 8.52 48.83 -20.09
N VAL A 609 8.29 48.62 -18.78
CA VAL A 609 7.75 47.40 -18.16
C VAL A 609 6.55 47.71 -17.25
N GLU A 610 5.67 46.73 -17.04
CA GLU A 610 4.50 46.84 -16.17
C GLU A 610 4.61 45.89 -14.97
N ASN A 611 4.14 46.32 -13.79
CA ASN A 611 4.10 45.48 -12.59
C ASN A 611 3.17 44.27 -12.77
N GLY A 612 3.54 43.13 -12.19
CA GLY A 612 2.79 41.87 -12.27
C GLY A 612 3.04 41.06 -13.55
N LEU A 613 3.81 41.58 -14.53
CA LEU A 613 4.18 40.85 -15.74
C LEU A 613 5.59 40.25 -15.65
N ILE A 614 5.72 39.01 -16.13
CA ILE A 614 7.00 38.31 -16.22
C ILE A 614 7.69 38.71 -17.51
N TYR A 615 8.85 39.34 -17.42
CA TYR A 615 9.70 39.62 -18.57
C TYR A 615 10.88 38.67 -18.57
N THR A 616 11.22 38.12 -19.73
CA THR A 616 12.44 37.36 -19.93
C THR A 616 13.40 38.14 -20.80
N TYR A 617 14.64 38.29 -20.33
CA TYR A 617 15.72 38.97 -21.02
C TYR A 617 16.74 37.97 -21.56
N GLN A 618 17.27 38.29 -22.74
CA GLN A 618 18.37 37.58 -23.38
C GLN A 618 19.39 38.60 -23.89
N ILE A 619 20.67 38.24 -23.86
CA ILE A 619 21.73 39.03 -24.46
C ILE A 619 22.45 38.25 -25.55
N SER A 620 23.03 38.95 -26.51
CA SER A 620 23.90 38.38 -27.56
C SER A 620 25.21 39.15 -27.65
N SER A 621 26.23 38.54 -28.25
CA SER A 621 27.44 39.21 -28.70
C SER A 621 27.61 39.05 -30.22
N VAL A 622 28.37 39.95 -30.86
CA VAL A 622 28.57 39.94 -32.31
C VAL A 622 30.07 39.89 -32.62
N ASN A 623 30.52 38.97 -33.47
CA ASN A 623 31.93 38.85 -33.85
C ASN A 623 32.32 39.82 -34.99
N GLU A 624 33.60 39.80 -35.38
CA GLU A 624 34.13 40.67 -36.45
C GLU A 624 33.58 40.36 -37.85
N ASP A 625 33.10 39.13 -38.08
CA ASP A 625 32.46 38.71 -39.34
C ASP A 625 30.97 39.10 -39.39
N GLY A 626 30.45 39.68 -38.30
CA GLY A 626 29.07 40.12 -38.16
C GLY A 626 28.09 39.01 -37.80
N GLU A 627 28.59 37.85 -37.38
CA GLU A 627 27.79 36.76 -36.85
C GLU A 627 27.41 37.06 -35.40
N GLU A 628 26.15 36.81 -35.08
CA GLU A 628 25.56 37.06 -33.77
C GLU A 628 25.44 35.74 -32.99
N PHE A 629 25.86 35.77 -31.74
CA PHE A 629 25.87 34.64 -30.82
C PHE A 629 24.97 34.99 -29.64
N LEU A 630 23.78 34.39 -29.62
CA LEU A 630 22.83 34.53 -28.51
C LEU A 630 23.31 33.71 -27.31
N TYR A 631 23.39 34.34 -26.14
CA TYR A 631 23.62 33.59 -24.91
C TYR A 631 22.32 32.95 -24.48
N TYR A 632 22.37 31.64 -24.20
CA TYR A 632 21.22 30.88 -23.72
C TYR A 632 20.80 31.26 -22.30
N GLN A 633 21.68 31.95 -21.55
CA GLN A 633 21.36 32.45 -20.22
C GLN A 633 20.21 33.45 -20.32
N LEU A 634 19.00 32.94 -20.07
CA LEU A 634 17.81 33.76 -19.92
C LEU A 634 17.71 34.21 -18.48
N ARG A 635 17.37 35.47 -18.28
CA ARG A 635 17.02 35.98 -16.95
C ARG A 635 15.65 36.58 -16.99
N SER A 636 14.78 36.00 -16.19
CA SER A 636 13.43 36.52 -16.00
C SER A 636 13.38 37.35 -14.73
N CYS A 637 12.55 38.38 -14.76
CA CYS A 637 12.19 39.14 -13.58
C CYS A 637 10.72 39.56 -13.68
N SER A 638 10.11 39.88 -12.55
CA SER A 638 8.76 40.42 -12.49
C SER A 638 8.82 41.73 -11.72
N PRO A 639 8.65 42.89 -12.37
CA PRO A 639 8.38 44.13 -11.66
C PRO A 639 7.11 43.95 -10.81
N ASN A 640 7.09 44.43 -9.57
CA ASN A 640 5.95 44.24 -8.66
C ASN A 640 5.69 45.49 -7.83
N ASP A 641 4.43 45.68 -7.45
CA ASP A 641 4.00 46.81 -6.63
C ASP A 641 4.60 46.72 -5.22
N TYR A 642 5.26 47.80 -4.78
CA TYR A 642 5.83 47.90 -3.44
C TYR A 642 4.90 48.72 -2.54
N PHE A 643 4.49 48.12 -1.42
CA PHE A 643 3.58 48.74 -0.47
C PHE A 643 4.33 49.22 0.77
N GLN A 644 3.75 50.15 1.53
CA GLN A 644 4.38 50.68 2.74
C GLN A 644 3.49 50.56 3.97
N ILE A 645 4.11 50.24 5.11
CA ILE A 645 3.52 50.46 6.42
C ILE A 645 4.07 51.78 6.97
N TYR A 646 3.18 52.72 7.28
CA TYR A 646 3.49 53.99 7.91
C TYR A 646 3.26 53.92 9.42
N VAL A 647 4.23 54.38 10.19
CA VAL A 647 4.13 54.50 11.65
C VAL A 647 4.33 55.96 12.05
N PHE A 648 3.35 56.54 12.72
CA PHE A 648 3.34 57.98 13.00
C PHE A 648 2.69 58.35 14.34
N ASN A 649 3.06 59.52 14.88
CA ASN A 649 2.47 60.05 16.11
C ASN A 649 1.07 60.66 15.85
N SER A 650 0.32 60.94 16.91
CA SER A 650 -1.04 61.50 16.83
C SER A 650 -1.22 62.76 15.98
N THR A 651 -0.15 63.52 15.72
CA THR A 651 -0.15 64.76 14.92
C THR A 651 0.45 64.60 13.52
N SER A 652 0.94 63.40 13.17
CA SER A 652 1.67 63.08 11.93
C SER A 652 2.89 63.98 11.68
N THR A 653 3.52 64.51 12.74
CA THR A 653 4.73 65.34 12.65
C THR A 653 6.01 64.51 12.66
N ILE A 654 5.95 63.31 13.22
CA ILE A 654 7.03 62.33 13.24
C ILE A 654 6.46 61.08 12.57
N ILE A 655 7.13 60.61 11.52
CA ILE A 655 6.72 59.46 10.71
C ILE A 655 7.96 58.64 10.34
N ASP A 656 7.80 57.33 10.32
CA ASP A 656 8.72 56.37 9.72
C ASP A 656 7.92 55.40 8.85
N SER A 657 8.58 54.71 7.92
CA SER A 657 7.94 53.67 7.12
C SER A 657 8.83 52.47 6.87
N VAL A 658 8.22 51.36 6.48
CA VAL A 658 8.86 50.15 5.96
C VAL A 658 8.13 49.70 4.70
N THR A 659 8.86 49.11 3.76
CA THR A 659 8.33 48.65 2.47
C THR A 659 8.20 47.13 2.48
N PHE A 660 7.06 46.61 2.05
CA PHE A 660 6.85 45.18 1.85
C PHE A 660 6.29 44.90 0.45
N SER A 661 6.62 43.74 -0.09
CA SER A 661 6.13 43.26 -1.37
C SER A 661 6.22 41.74 -1.42
N LYS A 662 5.61 41.15 -2.44
CA LYS A 662 5.92 39.80 -2.89
C LYS A 662 6.57 39.85 -4.26
N ASN A 663 7.38 38.84 -4.58
CA ASN A 663 7.93 38.66 -5.91
C ASN A 663 8.24 37.17 -6.16
N GLN A 664 7.82 36.63 -7.30
CA GLN A 664 8.14 35.26 -7.69
C GLN A 664 9.63 34.95 -7.89
N PHE A 665 10.48 35.98 -7.97
CA PHE A 665 11.93 35.84 -8.03
C PHE A 665 12.63 36.20 -6.71
N ALA A 666 11.88 36.51 -5.66
CA ALA A 666 12.39 36.59 -4.29
C ALA A 666 12.11 35.26 -3.56
N THR A 667 12.79 35.05 -2.45
CA THR A 667 12.58 33.94 -1.52
C THR A 667 11.97 34.45 -0.21
N ASP A 668 11.70 33.55 0.73
CA ASP A 668 11.34 33.95 2.10
C ASP A 668 12.58 34.10 3.01
N TYR A 669 13.77 33.96 2.44
CA TYR A 669 15.05 34.18 3.10
C TYR A 669 15.67 35.51 2.66
N GLN A 670 16.89 35.80 3.12
CA GLN A 670 17.58 37.05 2.81
C GLN A 670 18.00 37.14 1.33
N ASP A 671 17.40 38.10 0.62
CA ASP A 671 17.65 38.38 -0.79
C ASP A 671 18.37 39.73 -0.98
N ALA A 672 19.67 39.70 -1.30
CA ALA A 672 20.48 40.93 -1.42
C ALA A 672 20.02 41.91 -2.52
N ASP A 673 19.26 41.43 -3.51
CA ASP A 673 18.73 42.24 -4.61
C ASP A 673 17.33 42.83 -4.31
N TYR A 674 16.61 42.29 -3.33
CA TYR A 674 15.25 42.70 -2.98
C TYR A 674 15.13 43.29 -1.57
N ASP A 675 15.91 42.83 -0.60
CA ASP A 675 15.87 43.28 0.78
C ASP A 675 16.85 44.42 1.03
N LEU A 676 16.36 45.49 1.66
CA LEU A 676 17.18 46.66 1.97
C LEU A 676 17.33 46.80 3.48
N GLU A 677 18.57 46.66 3.96
CA GLU A 677 18.93 46.89 5.36
C GLU A 677 18.62 48.34 5.77
N LYS A 678 17.97 48.49 6.94
CA LYS A 678 17.67 49.79 7.52
C LYS A 678 18.85 50.31 8.34
N ILE A 679 19.41 51.43 7.91
CA ILE A 679 20.47 52.11 8.66
C ILE A 679 19.88 52.77 9.91
N ILE A 680 20.32 52.34 11.10
CA ILE A 680 19.82 52.84 12.39
C ILE A 680 20.48 54.17 12.77
N VAL A 681 19.87 55.29 12.38
CA VAL A 681 20.26 56.65 12.82
C VAL A 681 19.06 57.36 13.43
N LEU A 682 19.01 57.43 14.77
CA LEU A 682 17.86 58.00 15.50
C LEU A 682 18.04 59.51 15.79
N PRO A 683 17.08 60.37 15.38
CA PRO A 683 17.03 61.80 15.76
C PRO A 683 16.61 62.02 17.23
N GLU A 684 16.61 63.28 17.69
CA GLU A 684 16.26 63.66 19.09
C GLU A 684 14.81 63.28 19.47
N GLU A 685 13.87 63.42 18.53
CA GLU A 685 12.50 62.89 18.62
C GLU A 685 12.33 61.87 17.49
N TYR A 686 11.93 60.64 17.80
CA TYR A 686 11.90 59.55 16.81
C TYR A 686 10.70 58.61 16.96
N ILE A 687 10.31 58.06 15.81
CA ILE A 687 9.62 56.79 15.65
C ILE A 687 10.56 55.96 14.78
N PHE A 688 10.74 54.70 15.14
CA PHE A 688 11.52 53.74 14.37
C PHE A 688 10.65 52.51 14.11
N SER A 689 10.49 52.15 12.84
CA SER A 689 9.84 50.93 12.38
C SER A 689 10.78 50.15 11.48
N ALA A 690 10.85 48.84 11.65
CA ALA A 690 11.63 47.95 10.80
C ALA A 690 10.95 46.58 10.75
N PHE A 691 11.04 45.90 9.61
CA PHE A 691 10.86 44.45 9.64
C PHE A 691 12.09 43.81 10.28
N TYR A 692 11.90 42.72 11.00
CA TYR A 692 12.91 42.14 11.86
C TYR A 692 13.10 40.66 11.57
N GLU A 693 14.36 40.27 11.37
CA GLU A 693 14.74 38.90 11.11
C GLU A 693 15.84 38.49 12.09
N GLU A 694 15.53 37.60 13.05
CA GLU A 694 16.45 37.20 14.11
C GLU A 694 17.66 36.42 13.57
N TYR A 695 17.43 35.60 12.54
CA TYR A 695 18.38 34.59 12.08
C TYR A 695 19.08 34.93 10.75
N TRP A 696 18.78 36.07 10.14
CA TRP A 696 19.42 36.51 8.89
C TRP A 696 20.82 37.08 9.15
N MET A 697 21.73 36.99 8.18
CA MET A 697 23.14 37.38 8.38
C MET A 697 23.39 38.84 7.96
N PRO A 698 23.92 39.69 8.86
CA PRO A 698 24.34 39.41 10.23
C PRO A 698 23.16 39.32 11.21
N ASN A 699 23.17 38.36 12.15
CA ASN A 699 22.08 38.12 13.12
C ASN A 699 21.49 39.42 13.69
N ASP A 700 20.18 39.44 13.91
CA ASP A 700 19.38 40.62 14.28
C ASP A 700 19.32 41.69 13.18
N MET A 701 18.83 41.33 11.98
CA MET A 701 18.66 42.27 10.88
C MET A 701 17.41 43.14 11.04
N TYR A 702 17.56 44.43 10.72
CA TYR A 702 16.47 45.39 10.64
C TYR A 702 16.34 45.86 9.21
N LEU A 703 15.16 45.65 8.61
CA LEU A 703 14.93 45.91 7.19
C LEU A 703 14.05 47.14 6.99
N GLN A 704 14.45 47.95 6.00
CA GLN A 704 13.68 49.07 5.47
C GLN A 704 12.73 48.58 4.38
N GLN A 705 13.12 47.50 3.69
CA GLN A 705 12.33 46.82 2.68
C GLN A 705 12.54 45.31 2.84
N GLN A 706 11.44 44.56 2.86
CA GLN A 706 11.45 43.10 2.84
C GLN A 706 10.49 42.58 1.78
N VAL A 707 10.98 41.71 0.90
CA VAL A 707 10.16 41.12 -0.18
C VAL A 707 10.13 39.61 -0.01
N HIS A 708 8.93 39.05 0.20
CA HIS A 708 8.77 37.59 0.26
C HIS A 708 8.62 36.98 -1.13
N GLY A 709 8.80 35.66 -1.22
CA GLY A 709 8.49 34.89 -2.42
C GLY A 709 7.00 35.01 -2.79
N GLU A 710 6.65 34.73 -4.04
CA GLU A 710 5.27 34.81 -4.52
C GLU A 710 4.31 33.92 -3.72
N PHE A 711 3.08 34.39 -3.56
CA PHE A 711 1.96 33.60 -3.05
C PHE A 711 0.64 34.21 -3.54
N SER A 712 -0.41 33.39 -3.61
CA SER A 712 -1.78 33.88 -3.87
C SER A 712 -2.38 34.41 -2.56
N PRO A 713 -2.64 35.73 -2.43
CA PRO A 713 -3.19 36.30 -1.21
C PRO A 713 -4.69 36.00 -1.02
N PHE A 714 -5.28 35.20 -1.91
CA PHE A 714 -6.68 34.74 -1.83
C PHE A 714 -6.80 33.26 -1.47
N GLU A 715 -5.68 32.54 -1.38
CA GLU A 715 -5.64 31.11 -1.04
C GLU A 715 -4.64 30.80 0.08
N ASN A 716 -3.65 31.69 0.27
CA ASN A 716 -2.57 31.52 1.22
C ASN A 716 -2.25 32.87 1.88
N TYR A 717 -1.43 32.85 2.92
CA TYR A 717 -0.89 34.05 3.56
C TYR A 717 0.59 33.94 3.90
N LYS A 718 1.25 35.10 4.06
CA LYS A 718 2.61 35.24 4.60
C LYS A 718 2.66 36.24 5.74
N VAL A 719 3.71 36.17 6.56
CA VAL A 719 3.85 36.95 7.80
C VAL A 719 5.14 37.75 7.79
N TRP A 720 5.05 39.05 8.12
CA TRP A 720 6.21 39.91 8.36
C TRP A 720 6.26 40.32 9.84
N ASP A 721 7.43 40.17 10.45
CA ASP A 721 7.68 40.59 11.82
C ASP A 721 8.00 42.09 11.90
N LEU A 722 7.02 42.89 12.29
CA LEU A 722 7.15 44.33 12.41
C LEU A 722 7.54 44.74 13.83
N LYS A 723 8.68 45.43 13.96
CA LYS A 723 9.12 46.05 15.23
C LYS A 723 9.00 47.55 15.19
N VAL A 724 8.40 48.12 16.25
CA VAL A 724 8.22 49.56 16.42
C VAL A 724 8.76 50.02 17.76
N LYS A 725 9.50 51.15 17.80
CA LYS A 725 9.85 51.84 19.05
C LYS A 725 9.84 53.35 18.88
N SER A 726 9.53 54.08 19.94
CA SER A 726 9.48 55.54 19.92
C SER A 726 9.93 56.14 21.26
N ASN A 727 10.33 57.42 21.26
CA ASN A 727 10.53 58.19 22.48
C ASN A 727 9.40 59.20 22.76
N GLN A 728 8.30 59.15 22.00
CA GLN A 728 7.09 59.94 22.22
C GLN A 728 6.24 59.31 23.34
N LEU A 729 6.76 59.35 24.57
CA LEU A 729 6.20 58.59 25.70
C LEU A 729 4.79 59.06 26.09
N ASN A 730 3.90 58.09 26.31
CA ASN A 730 2.47 58.27 26.62
C ASN A 730 1.70 59.03 25.53
N GLU A 731 2.27 59.15 24.33
CA GLU A 731 1.53 59.58 23.14
C GLU A 731 0.99 58.37 22.38
N GLN A 732 -0.12 58.59 21.66
CA GLN A 732 -0.69 57.57 20.78
C GLN A 732 0.15 57.47 19.50
N ILE A 733 0.64 56.28 19.21
CA ILE A 733 1.30 55.88 17.97
C ILE A 733 0.29 55.14 17.11
N LYS A 734 0.31 55.39 15.80
CA LYS A 734 -0.59 54.78 14.82
C LYS A 734 0.20 54.05 13.75
N ILE A 735 -0.33 52.92 13.32
CA ILE A 735 0.18 52.11 12.21
C ILE A 735 -0.90 52.10 11.12
N SER A 736 -0.51 52.35 9.86
CA SER A 736 -1.42 52.28 8.71
C SER A 736 -0.72 51.72 7.47
N VAL A 737 -1.44 51.03 6.60
CA VAL A 737 -0.94 50.64 5.28
C VAL A 737 -1.05 51.79 4.27
N SER A 738 -0.22 51.75 3.23
CA SER A 738 -0.23 52.70 2.13
C SER A 738 -1.53 52.60 1.31
N PRO A 739 -2.11 53.72 0.84
CA PRO A 739 -3.36 53.71 0.09
C PRO A 739 -3.33 52.86 -1.19
N GLU A 740 -2.14 52.65 -1.76
CA GLU A 740 -1.90 51.87 -2.96
C GLU A 740 -2.16 50.37 -2.76
N PHE A 741 -2.18 49.87 -1.52
CA PHE A 741 -2.58 48.49 -1.21
C PHE A 741 -4.09 48.27 -1.44
N MET A 742 -4.89 49.33 -1.47
CA MET A 742 -6.36 49.26 -1.42
C MET A 742 -6.99 48.84 -2.76
N ASN A 743 -7.78 47.75 -2.71
CA ASN A 743 -8.43 47.01 -3.80
C ASN A 743 -7.46 46.11 -4.61
N ASP A 744 -7.85 44.84 -4.76
CA ASP A 744 -7.22 43.79 -5.57
C ASP A 744 -5.91 43.13 -5.03
N ASN A 745 -5.51 43.38 -3.78
CA ASN A 745 -4.30 42.77 -3.17
C ASN A 745 -4.56 41.74 -2.05
N GLY A 746 -5.80 41.28 -1.86
CA GLY A 746 -6.18 40.36 -0.78
C GLY A 746 -6.29 41.04 0.60
N ASN A 747 -6.34 40.23 1.66
CA ASN A 747 -6.52 40.71 3.03
C ASN A 747 -5.17 41.06 3.70
N LEU A 748 -5.20 42.02 4.63
CA LEU A 748 -4.02 42.41 5.39
C LEU A 748 -4.38 42.61 6.86
N PHE A 749 -3.88 41.72 7.71
CA PHE A 749 -4.12 41.74 9.15
C PHE A 749 -2.86 42.07 9.92
N LEU A 750 -2.98 42.86 10.97
CA LEU A 750 -1.91 43.12 11.93
C LEU A 750 -2.29 42.54 13.28
N LYS A 751 -1.45 41.64 13.80
CA LYS A 751 -1.59 41.08 15.14
C LYS A 751 -0.65 41.78 16.11
N ASP A 752 -1.20 42.33 17.17
CA ASP A 752 -0.44 42.91 18.29
C ASP A 752 -0.09 41.81 19.29
N LEU A 753 1.19 41.46 19.39
CA LEU A 753 1.66 40.37 20.24
C LEU A 753 1.57 40.67 21.74
N LEU A 754 1.32 41.92 22.13
CA LEU A 754 1.11 42.29 23.53
C LEU A 754 -0.35 42.08 23.95
N THR A 755 -1.31 42.38 23.06
CA THR A 755 -2.74 42.33 23.35
C THR A 755 -3.45 41.10 22.77
N ASP A 756 -2.76 40.34 21.91
CA ASP A 756 -3.27 39.25 21.09
C ASP A 756 -4.44 39.67 20.17
N GLN A 757 -4.54 40.97 19.86
CA GLN A 757 -5.57 41.52 18.99
C GLN A 757 -5.15 41.46 17.52
N ILE A 758 -6.02 40.97 16.64
CA ILE A 758 -5.90 41.05 15.18
C ILE A 758 -6.74 42.21 14.65
N ILE A 759 -6.17 43.01 13.75
CA ILE A 759 -6.82 44.19 13.13
C ILE A 759 -6.70 44.09 11.62
N ASP A 760 -7.82 44.27 10.91
CA ASP A 760 -7.81 44.46 9.46
C ASP A 760 -7.30 45.86 9.11
N MET A 761 -6.07 45.90 8.59
CA MET A 761 -5.35 47.12 8.24
C MET A 761 -5.92 47.84 7.02
N THR A 762 -6.78 47.17 6.24
CA THR A 762 -7.47 47.77 5.09
C THR A 762 -8.69 48.58 5.52
N ILE A 763 -9.25 48.28 6.70
CA ILE A 763 -10.46 48.94 7.22
C ILE A 763 -10.11 50.06 8.20
N GLU A 764 -9.20 49.79 9.14
CA GLU A 764 -8.82 50.74 10.17
C GLU A 764 -7.33 50.71 10.56
N ASN A 765 -6.88 51.79 11.18
CA ASN A 765 -5.50 51.90 11.64
C ASN A 765 -5.36 51.35 13.06
N HIS A 766 -4.36 50.51 13.32
CA HIS A 766 -4.00 50.14 14.69
C HIS A 766 -3.41 51.33 15.46
N SER A 767 -3.74 51.44 16.76
CA SER A 767 -3.22 52.48 17.64
C SER A 767 -2.84 51.94 19.01
N PHE A 768 -1.65 52.29 19.50
CA PHE A 768 -1.16 51.92 20.84
C PHE A 768 -0.44 53.09 21.52
N PHE A 769 -0.09 52.95 22.80
CA PHE A 769 0.66 53.96 23.56
C PHE A 769 2.09 53.49 23.81
N ALA A 770 3.07 54.34 23.49
CA ALA A 770 4.47 54.08 23.83
C ALA A 770 4.72 54.40 25.32
N GLU A 771 4.73 53.38 26.17
CA GLU A 771 4.95 53.50 27.62
C GLU A 771 6.43 53.67 27.98
N ASP A 772 7.32 53.07 27.19
CA ASP A 772 8.78 53.19 27.29
C ASP A 772 9.43 53.25 25.90
N THR A 773 10.76 53.10 25.84
CA THR A 773 11.55 53.17 24.59
C THR A 773 11.96 51.78 24.06
N THR A 774 11.32 50.71 24.52
CA THR A 774 11.54 49.32 24.07
C THR A 774 10.76 49.02 22.78
N TYR A 775 10.93 47.81 22.23
CA TYR A 775 10.23 47.39 21.02
C TYR A 775 8.83 46.87 21.34
N TYR A 776 7.87 47.34 20.55
CA TYR A 776 6.55 46.75 20.35
C TYR A 776 6.64 45.83 19.13
N ASN A 777 6.16 44.59 19.27
CA ASN A 777 6.27 43.56 18.23
C ASN A 777 4.88 43.26 17.66
N PHE A 778 4.81 43.14 16.35
CA PHE A 778 3.60 42.84 15.61
C PHE A 778 3.89 41.80 14.53
N GLU A 779 2.90 40.97 14.22
CA GLU A 779 2.91 40.07 13.06
C GLU A 779 1.97 40.66 12.00
N LEU A 780 2.49 40.95 10.81
CA LEU A 780 1.70 41.44 9.67
C LEU A 780 1.39 40.26 8.74
N TYR A 781 0.15 39.81 8.74
CA TYR A 781 -0.35 38.75 7.86
C TYR A 781 -0.89 39.37 6.58
N TRP A 782 -0.33 39.00 5.44
CA TRP A 782 -0.87 39.35 4.12
C TRP A 782 -1.38 38.07 3.45
N GLY A 783 -2.68 37.97 3.20
CA GLY A 783 -3.32 36.86 2.47
C GLY A 783 -4.55 36.26 3.14
N ASP A 784 -4.94 35.05 2.72
CA ASP A 784 -6.15 34.34 3.17
C ASP A 784 -5.93 33.60 4.49
N LEU A 785 -6.09 34.33 5.59
CA LEU A 785 -6.06 33.79 6.95
C LEU A 785 -7.49 33.45 7.38
N HIS A 786 -7.83 32.17 7.52
CA HIS A 786 -9.15 31.72 7.96
C HIS A 786 -9.11 30.67 9.09
N PRO A 787 -10.21 30.52 9.85
CA PRO A 787 -10.34 29.48 10.88
C PRO A 787 -10.33 28.05 10.30
N TYR A 788 -9.82 27.10 11.09
CA TYR A 788 -9.84 25.65 10.85
C TYR A 788 -9.98 24.92 12.19
N ILE A 789 -10.67 23.78 12.19
CA ILE A 789 -10.82 22.94 13.39
C ILE A 789 -10.48 21.46 13.15
N SER A 790 -10.15 20.75 14.23
CA SER A 790 -9.99 19.29 14.25
C SER A 790 -10.67 18.66 15.47
N PHE A 791 -11.34 17.53 15.26
CA PHE A 791 -12.03 16.74 16.31
C PHE A 791 -11.07 15.89 17.13
N THR A 792 -11.37 15.66 18.42
CA THR A 792 -10.59 14.77 19.31
C THR A 792 -11.47 13.78 20.08
N ASN A 793 -11.05 12.50 20.16
CA ASN A 793 -11.61 11.45 21.03
C ASN A 793 -13.10 11.07 20.77
N PHE A 794 -13.37 10.35 19.68
CA PHE A 794 -14.73 9.92 19.31
C PHE A 794 -14.82 8.40 19.04
N GLN A 795 -15.98 7.80 19.35
CA GLN A 795 -16.34 6.40 19.06
C GLN A 795 -17.80 6.31 18.59
N ASN A 796 -18.13 5.29 17.79
CA ASN A 796 -19.50 4.99 17.40
C ASN A 796 -20.35 4.57 18.61
N GLN A 797 -21.57 5.12 18.73
CA GLN A 797 -22.47 4.79 19.84
C GLN A 797 -23.93 5.19 19.57
N LEU A 798 -24.86 4.57 20.30
CA LEU A 798 -26.23 5.06 20.49
C LEU A 798 -26.31 5.94 21.73
N LEU A 799 -27.16 6.96 21.67
CA LEU A 799 -27.54 7.80 22.81
C LEU A 799 -29.06 7.81 22.93
N GLN A 800 -29.55 7.79 24.17
CA GLN A 800 -30.96 7.88 24.49
C GLN A 800 -31.27 9.26 25.05
N GLY A 801 -32.51 9.72 24.88
CA GLY A 801 -32.98 11.00 25.40
C GLY A 801 -32.60 11.24 26.87
N GLY A 802 -31.88 12.33 27.14
CA GLY A 802 -31.39 12.71 28.46
C GLY A 802 -29.92 12.37 28.73
N ASP A 803 -29.24 11.67 27.82
CA ASP A 803 -27.81 11.39 27.89
C ASP A 803 -26.94 12.62 27.62
N GLU A 804 -25.75 12.63 28.22
CA GLU A 804 -24.73 13.65 27.98
C GLU A 804 -23.68 13.15 26.98
N LEU A 805 -23.44 13.90 25.91
CA LEU A 805 -22.34 13.70 24.96
C LEU A 805 -21.35 14.87 25.05
N LEU A 806 -20.07 14.55 25.27
CA LEU A 806 -18.98 15.53 25.21
C LEU A 806 -18.44 15.60 23.77
N ILE A 807 -18.46 16.79 23.19
CA ILE A 807 -17.93 17.09 21.85
C ILE A 807 -16.69 17.98 22.03
N GLU A 808 -15.52 17.55 21.57
CA GLU A 808 -14.25 18.28 21.73
C GLU A 808 -13.58 18.58 20.38
N TRP A 809 -13.00 19.77 20.23
CA TRP A 809 -12.29 20.23 19.03
C TRP A 809 -11.16 21.22 19.37
N ASN A 810 -10.22 21.41 18.44
CA ASN A 810 -9.18 22.46 18.54
C ASN A 810 -9.33 23.48 17.41
N SER A 811 -8.94 24.75 17.61
CA SER A 811 -8.99 25.80 16.58
C SER A 811 -7.62 26.47 16.34
N ASN A 812 -7.30 26.79 15.09
CA ASN A 812 -6.01 27.38 14.71
C ASN A 812 -5.90 28.91 14.97
N VAL A 813 -6.99 29.67 14.76
CA VAL A 813 -7.04 31.14 14.86
C VAL A 813 -8.40 31.59 15.42
N TYR A 814 -8.60 31.41 16.72
CA TYR A 814 -9.88 31.74 17.38
C TYR A 814 -10.26 33.23 17.29
N GLN A 815 -9.29 34.15 17.08
CA GLN A 815 -9.55 35.59 17.02
C GLN A 815 -10.40 36.00 15.81
N LEU A 816 -10.37 35.21 14.73
CA LEU A 816 -11.17 35.41 13.52
C LEU A 816 -12.53 34.72 13.56
N ILE A 817 -12.79 33.95 14.61
CA ILE A 817 -14.07 33.28 14.85
C ILE A 817 -14.98 34.27 15.58
N ASP A 818 -16.21 34.42 15.11
CA ASP A 818 -17.28 35.10 15.83
C ASP A 818 -17.89 34.10 16.84
N TYR A 819 -18.35 32.94 16.34
CA TYR A 819 -18.91 31.84 17.14
C TYR A 819 -18.91 30.50 16.37
N PHE A 820 -19.26 29.41 17.06
CA PHE A 820 -19.51 28.10 16.45
C PHE A 820 -21.00 27.72 16.50
N ASP A 821 -21.46 27.03 15.46
CA ASP A 821 -22.70 26.26 15.45
C ASP A 821 -22.33 24.77 15.45
N ILE A 822 -23.02 23.97 16.26
CA ILE A 822 -22.79 22.52 16.36
C ILE A 822 -24.09 21.85 15.93
N SER A 823 -23.99 20.88 15.03
CA SER A 823 -25.13 20.13 14.51
C SER A 823 -24.82 18.64 14.42
N LEU A 824 -25.88 17.84 14.28
CA LEU A 824 -25.83 16.41 14.02
C LEU A 824 -26.51 16.15 12.67
N GLN A 825 -25.82 15.49 11.75
CA GLN A 825 -26.26 15.35 10.36
C GLN A 825 -26.12 13.93 9.83
N ASN A 826 -27.06 13.49 9.01
CA ASN A 826 -26.95 12.33 8.13
C ASN A 826 -27.49 12.69 6.73
N ASP A 827 -27.55 11.72 5.81
CA ASP A 827 -28.01 11.94 4.42
C ASP A 827 -29.45 12.48 4.31
N GLU A 828 -30.27 12.35 5.35
CA GLU A 828 -31.69 12.69 5.32
C GLU A 828 -32.06 13.93 6.15
N THR A 829 -31.38 14.17 7.27
CA THR A 829 -31.78 15.14 8.31
C THR A 829 -30.57 15.82 8.96
N SER A 830 -30.76 17.08 9.36
CA SER A 830 -29.80 17.86 10.16
C SER A 830 -30.50 18.45 11.40
N ILE A 831 -29.89 18.30 12.57
CA ILE A 831 -30.38 18.77 13.87
C ILE A 831 -29.36 19.73 14.46
N MET A 832 -29.79 20.96 14.77
CA MET A 832 -28.96 21.92 15.49
C MET A 832 -28.83 21.52 16.97
N ILE A 833 -27.60 21.30 17.44
CA ILE A 833 -27.25 20.99 18.84
C ILE A 833 -27.08 22.28 19.64
N ALA A 834 -26.28 23.21 19.13
CA ALA A 834 -25.96 24.47 19.77
C ALA A 834 -25.70 25.53 18.71
N ASP A 835 -26.18 26.75 18.96
CA ASP A 835 -25.88 27.91 18.15
C ASP A 835 -25.13 28.97 18.98
N TYR A 836 -24.30 29.78 18.33
CA TYR A 836 -23.56 30.87 18.98
C TYR A 836 -22.69 30.42 20.16
N VAL A 837 -22.03 29.27 20.05
CA VAL A 837 -21.03 28.82 21.02
C VAL A 837 -19.83 29.78 20.99
N ASP A 838 -19.38 30.23 22.16
CA ASP A 838 -18.31 31.23 22.26
C ASP A 838 -17.03 30.71 21.60
N ARG A 839 -16.39 31.57 20.80
CA ARG A 839 -15.17 31.27 20.05
C ARG A 839 -13.99 30.76 20.89
N LEU A 840 -14.01 30.97 22.22
CA LEU A 840 -12.98 30.49 23.14
C LEU A 840 -13.24 29.08 23.67
N GLU A 841 -14.41 28.51 23.40
CA GLU A 841 -14.75 27.15 23.81
C GLU A 841 -14.16 26.14 22.81
N GLU A 842 -13.58 25.07 23.35
CA GLU A 842 -13.01 23.93 22.61
C GLU A 842 -13.78 22.63 22.90
N GLN A 843 -14.87 22.75 23.65
CA GLN A 843 -15.72 21.63 24.02
C GLN A 843 -17.17 22.06 24.23
N TYR A 844 -18.10 21.13 24.00
CA TYR A 844 -19.52 21.32 24.29
C TYR A 844 -20.13 20.03 24.85
N ILE A 845 -20.88 20.15 25.94
CA ILE A 845 -21.64 19.03 26.50
C ILE A 845 -23.09 19.15 26.00
N TRP A 846 -23.50 18.22 25.15
CA TRP A 846 -24.86 18.14 24.66
C TRP A 846 -25.70 17.17 25.49
N ILE A 847 -26.89 17.60 25.91
CA ILE A 847 -27.91 16.70 26.48
C ILE A 847 -28.89 16.33 25.38
N THR A 848 -28.96 15.05 25.03
CA THR A 848 -29.80 14.54 23.94
C THR A 848 -31.29 14.80 24.21
N PRO A 849 -32.06 15.32 23.23
CA PRO A 849 -33.48 15.56 23.41
C PRO A 849 -34.30 14.27 23.57
N GLU A 850 -35.33 14.30 24.42
CA GLU A 850 -36.15 13.11 24.76
C GLU A 850 -37.04 12.57 23.63
N ASN A 851 -37.16 13.28 22.50
CA ASN A 851 -38.19 13.01 21.47
C ASN A 851 -37.66 13.03 20.04
N ILE A 852 -36.36 12.78 19.85
CA ILE A 852 -35.68 12.75 18.56
C ILE A 852 -35.23 11.33 18.26
N GLU A 853 -35.38 10.93 17.00
CA GLU A 853 -34.83 9.68 16.45
C GLU A 853 -34.02 10.03 15.20
N ILE A 854 -32.74 9.65 15.19
CA ILE A 854 -31.84 9.74 14.04
C ILE A 854 -30.81 8.61 14.14
N HIS A 855 -30.50 7.99 13.01
CA HIS A 855 -29.50 6.92 12.94
C HIS A 855 -28.40 7.35 11.98
N ASN A 856 -27.20 6.78 12.17
CA ASN A 856 -26.08 6.90 11.24
C ASN A 856 -25.67 8.36 10.96
N ALA A 857 -25.54 9.19 12.01
CA ALA A 857 -25.29 10.62 11.90
C ALA A 857 -23.91 11.04 12.43
N GLN A 858 -23.32 12.08 11.85
CA GLN A 858 -22.04 12.67 12.23
C GLN A 858 -22.25 14.01 12.94
N ILE A 859 -21.33 14.37 13.83
CA ILE A 859 -21.25 15.71 14.40
C ILE A 859 -20.59 16.64 13.39
N VAL A 860 -21.23 17.78 13.14
CA VAL A 860 -20.74 18.81 12.22
C VAL A 860 -20.62 20.14 12.96
N ILE A 861 -19.45 20.76 12.92
CA ILE A 861 -19.21 22.08 13.51
C ILE A 861 -19.11 23.11 12.38
N GLY A 862 -20.04 24.06 12.38
CA GLY A 862 -20.04 25.25 11.56
C GLY A 862 -19.30 26.41 12.24
N VAL A 863 -18.18 26.83 11.68
CA VAL A 863 -17.38 27.96 12.18
C VAL A 863 -17.84 29.25 11.51
N HIS A 864 -18.43 30.17 12.27
CA HIS A 864 -18.81 31.49 11.79
C HIS A 864 -17.68 32.47 12.05
N SER A 865 -17.09 33.02 11.00
CA SER A 865 -16.02 34.00 11.11
C SER A 865 -16.55 35.43 11.28
N ILE A 866 -15.73 36.33 11.81
CA ILE A 866 -16.06 37.75 12.07
C ILE A 866 -16.41 38.55 10.81
N ASP A 867 -16.02 38.05 9.63
CA ASP A 867 -16.35 38.62 8.32
C ASP A 867 -17.68 38.11 7.74
N GLY A 868 -18.30 37.11 8.39
CA GLY A 868 -19.58 36.51 8.02
C GLY A 868 -19.49 35.25 7.16
N THR A 869 -18.30 34.71 6.91
CA THR A 869 -18.09 33.42 6.22
C THR A 869 -18.39 32.24 7.16
N ILE A 870 -18.78 31.09 6.59
CA ILE A 870 -19.13 29.86 7.33
C ILE A 870 -18.30 28.71 6.76
N TYR A 871 -17.64 27.95 7.64
CA TYR A 871 -16.87 26.73 7.32
C TYR A 871 -17.46 25.53 8.07
N GLU A 872 -17.60 24.37 7.43
CA GLU A 872 -18.17 23.16 8.05
C GLU A 872 -17.12 22.04 8.12
N PHE A 873 -17.14 21.27 9.21
CA PHE A 873 -16.21 20.18 9.47
C PHE A 873 -16.94 18.99 10.12
N ASP A 874 -16.71 17.78 9.61
CA ASP A 874 -17.44 16.57 9.98
C ASP A 874 -16.60 15.61 10.86
N SER A 875 -17.25 14.93 11.80
CA SER A 875 -16.61 13.89 12.63
C SER A 875 -16.52 12.55 11.90
N THR A 876 -15.44 11.79 12.11
CA THR A 876 -15.24 10.46 11.48
C THR A 876 -16.12 9.33 12.05
N ASN A 877 -16.69 9.49 13.24
CA ASN A 877 -17.52 8.47 13.90
C ASN A 877 -19.02 8.74 13.73
N LEU A 878 -19.84 7.70 13.91
CA LEU A 878 -21.29 7.69 13.66
C LEU A 878 -22.11 7.50 14.93
N TYR A 879 -23.23 8.22 15.00
CA TYR A 879 -24.11 8.31 16.16
C TYR A 879 -25.55 7.98 15.82
N GLY A 880 -26.25 7.39 16.79
CA GLY A 880 -27.70 7.28 16.78
C GLY A 880 -28.27 7.98 18.00
N ILE A 881 -29.28 8.83 17.81
CA ILE A 881 -30.01 9.47 18.89
C ILE A 881 -31.42 8.90 18.89
N LEU A 882 -31.84 8.39 20.04
CA LEU A 882 -33.11 7.72 20.22
C LEU A 882 -33.96 8.45 21.27
N PRO A 883 -35.29 8.43 21.15
CA PRO A 883 -36.17 9.05 22.14
C PRO A 883 -36.04 8.36 23.50
N LEU A 884 -36.40 9.08 24.57
CA LEU A 884 -36.41 8.53 25.93
C LEU A 884 -37.42 7.37 26.02
N GLU A 885 -38.64 7.57 25.53
CA GLU A 885 -39.65 6.52 25.35
C GLU A 885 -39.50 5.91 23.94
N TYR A 886 -39.11 4.64 23.84
CA TYR A 886 -39.05 3.91 22.57
C TYR A 886 -40.21 2.93 22.46
N THR A 887 -40.72 2.70 21.24
CA THR A 887 -41.82 1.75 20.98
C THR A 887 -41.31 0.61 20.12
N ILE A 888 -41.52 -0.63 20.58
CA ILE A 888 -41.35 -1.82 19.74
C ILE A 888 -42.71 -2.25 19.20
N ASP A 889 -42.74 -2.66 17.93
CA ASP A 889 -43.92 -3.19 17.26
C ASP A 889 -43.77 -4.71 17.07
N PHE A 890 -44.88 -5.44 17.16
CA PHE A 890 -44.92 -6.89 16.96
C PHE A 890 -46.19 -7.33 16.21
N THR A 891 -46.06 -8.37 15.40
CA THR A 891 -47.13 -8.89 14.54
C THR A 891 -47.91 -10.02 15.20
N GLU A 892 -49.14 -10.30 14.73
CA GLU A 892 -49.93 -11.46 15.17
C GLU A 892 -49.23 -12.77 14.74
N GLY A 893 -49.12 -13.74 15.64
CA GLY A 893 -48.49 -15.03 15.37
C GLY A 893 -47.03 -15.12 15.82
N TRP A 894 -46.31 -16.09 15.24
CA TRP A 894 -44.94 -16.44 15.61
C TRP A 894 -43.90 -15.49 14.98
N GLN A 895 -43.00 -14.96 15.81
CA GLN A 895 -41.82 -14.17 15.38
C GLN A 895 -40.68 -14.29 16.40
N LEU A 896 -39.48 -13.85 16.03
CA LEU A 896 -38.32 -13.76 16.93
C LEU A 896 -38.18 -12.34 17.48
N ILE A 897 -37.93 -12.19 18.78
CA ILE A 897 -37.89 -10.87 19.43
C ILE A 897 -36.91 -10.85 20.62
N ALA A 898 -36.23 -9.72 20.81
CA ALA A 898 -35.32 -9.42 21.92
C ALA A 898 -35.79 -8.19 22.69
N ASN A 899 -35.54 -8.15 24.01
CA ASN A 899 -35.83 -6.99 24.83
C ASN A 899 -34.69 -5.97 24.76
N PRO A 900 -34.92 -4.73 24.27
CA PRO A 900 -33.87 -3.71 24.18
C PRO A 900 -33.62 -2.92 25.48
N TRP A 901 -34.48 -3.07 26.50
CA TRP A 901 -34.44 -2.26 27.72
C TRP A 901 -33.71 -2.96 28.87
N ILE A 902 -32.71 -2.29 29.43
CA ILE A 902 -31.97 -2.69 30.63
C ILE A 902 -32.76 -2.20 31.86
N SER A 903 -33.57 -3.09 32.44
CA SER A 903 -34.46 -2.78 33.57
C SER A 903 -34.23 -3.68 34.78
N ASP A 904 -34.46 -3.13 35.98
CA ASP A 904 -34.65 -3.90 37.22
C ASP A 904 -36.13 -4.31 37.40
N GLU A 905 -37.05 -3.85 36.54
CA GLU A 905 -38.47 -4.20 36.56
C GLU A 905 -38.77 -5.46 35.72
N SER A 906 -39.67 -6.31 36.21
CA SER A 906 -40.12 -7.51 35.49
C SER A 906 -41.19 -7.15 34.46
N PHE A 907 -40.87 -7.36 33.19
CA PHE A 907 -41.76 -7.16 32.05
C PHE A 907 -42.62 -8.40 31.79
N LEU A 908 -43.84 -8.44 32.32
CA LEU A 908 -44.70 -9.63 32.19
C LEU A 908 -45.21 -9.84 30.76
N THR A 909 -44.98 -11.04 30.20
CA THR A 909 -45.42 -11.45 28.85
C THR A 909 -46.89 -11.14 28.61
N SER A 910 -47.75 -11.45 29.58
CA SER A 910 -49.20 -11.25 29.48
C SER A 910 -49.65 -9.79 29.43
N GLU A 911 -48.82 -8.86 29.92
CA GLU A 911 -49.10 -7.43 29.95
C GLU A 911 -48.62 -6.73 28.68
N ILE A 912 -47.49 -7.18 28.13
CA ILE A 912 -46.89 -6.63 26.91
C ILE A 912 -47.60 -7.17 25.67
N PHE A 913 -47.64 -8.50 25.53
CA PHE A 913 -48.04 -9.16 24.29
C PHE A 913 -49.50 -9.64 24.32
N GLY A 914 -50.15 -9.63 25.48
CA GLY A 914 -51.55 -10.06 25.65
C GLY A 914 -51.70 -11.37 26.44
N ALA A 915 -52.89 -11.58 27.00
CA ALA A 915 -53.12 -12.63 28.01
C ALA A 915 -53.06 -14.06 27.46
N ASN A 916 -53.19 -14.25 26.14
CA ASN A 916 -53.09 -15.54 25.47
C ASN A 916 -51.80 -15.70 24.64
N SER A 917 -50.87 -14.74 24.74
CA SER A 917 -49.59 -14.79 24.03
C SER A 917 -48.62 -15.73 24.73
N GLU A 918 -47.78 -16.40 23.95
CA GLU A 918 -46.76 -17.32 24.46
C GLU A 918 -45.37 -16.78 24.12
N LEU A 919 -44.52 -16.67 25.13
CA LEU A 919 -43.11 -16.30 24.97
C LEU A 919 -42.26 -17.51 25.35
N LEU A 920 -41.45 -17.99 24.42
CA LEU A 920 -40.67 -19.20 24.55
C LEU A 920 -39.19 -18.88 24.31
N PHE A 921 -38.30 -19.50 25.06
CA PHE A 921 -36.87 -19.48 24.78
C PHE A 921 -36.36 -20.92 24.59
N PRO A 922 -35.37 -21.13 23.70
CA PRO A 922 -34.84 -22.45 23.44
C PRO A 922 -34.07 -22.97 24.66
N VAL A 923 -34.21 -24.26 24.92
CA VAL A 923 -33.41 -25.02 25.88
C VAL A 923 -32.83 -26.27 25.20
N PRO A 924 -31.80 -26.92 25.77
CA PRO A 924 -31.12 -28.04 25.12
C PRO A 924 -32.07 -29.16 24.64
N PHE A 925 -31.62 -29.90 23.63
CA PHE A 925 -32.35 -30.99 22.97
C PHE A 925 -33.59 -30.53 22.19
N ASN A 926 -33.52 -29.38 21.52
CA ASN A 926 -34.58 -28.87 20.65
C ASN A 926 -35.93 -28.74 21.38
N ASN A 927 -35.89 -28.27 22.63
CA ASN A 927 -37.07 -28.01 23.44
C ASN A 927 -37.21 -26.52 23.72
N PHE A 928 -38.40 -26.14 24.20
CA PHE A 928 -38.73 -24.77 24.55
C PHE A 928 -39.29 -24.71 25.96
N GLU A 929 -38.91 -23.68 26.70
CA GLU A 929 -39.53 -23.33 27.97
C GLU A 929 -40.30 -22.02 27.84
N THR A 930 -41.44 -21.93 28.52
CA THR A 930 -42.25 -20.72 28.54
C THR A 930 -41.69 -19.72 29.54
N SER A 931 -41.54 -18.47 29.12
CA SER A 931 -41.19 -17.37 30.00
C SER A 931 -42.43 -16.52 30.35
N GLU A 932 -42.60 -16.24 31.64
CA GLU A 932 -43.60 -15.27 32.11
C GLU A 932 -43.08 -13.83 32.01
N GLU A 933 -41.77 -13.64 31.80
CA GLU A 933 -41.07 -12.35 31.77
C GLU A 933 -40.28 -12.17 30.46
N PHE A 934 -40.26 -10.96 29.93
CA PHE A 934 -39.52 -10.56 28.74
C PHE A 934 -38.20 -9.90 29.17
N GLU A 935 -37.16 -10.71 29.39
CA GLU A 935 -35.91 -10.29 30.01
C GLU A 935 -34.91 -9.74 28.99
N PHE A 936 -34.09 -8.77 29.43
CA PHE A 936 -33.00 -8.22 28.64
C PHE A 936 -31.90 -9.26 28.39
N GLY A 937 -31.31 -9.23 27.19
CA GLY A 937 -30.19 -10.11 26.83
C GLY A 937 -30.57 -11.57 26.60
N THR A 938 -31.87 -11.86 26.45
CA THR A 938 -32.38 -13.18 26.04
C THR A 938 -33.16 -13.03 24.74
N GLY A 939 -32.93 -13.93 23.78
CA GLY A 939 -33.73 -14.03 22.57
C GLY A 939 -34.93 -14.95 22.75
N TYR A 940 -36.08 -14.57 22.18
CA TYR A 940 -37.34 -15.29 22.36
C TYR A 940 -38.07 -15.57 21.04
N TRP A 941 -38.80 -16.68 21.02
CA TRP A 941 -39.95 -16.88 20.16
C TRP A 941 -41.20 -16.29 20.83
N LEU A 942 -41.89 -15.43 20.11
CA LEU A 942 -43.16 -14.84 20.53
C LEU A 942 -44.28 -15.33 19.62
N ASN A 943 -45.30 -15.96 20.20
CA ASN A 943 -46.60 -16.14 19.56
C ASN A 943 -47.57 -15.09 20.10
N ALA A 944 -47.71 -13.98 19.40
CA ALA A 944 -48.59 -12.90 19.83
C ALA A 944 -50.05 -13.18 19.46
N GLU A 945 -50.97 -12.96 20.40
CA GLU A 945 -52.42 -13.13 20.20
C GLU A 945 -52.97 -12.20 19.10
N LEU A 946 -52.44 -10.98 19.02
CA LEU A 946 -52.79 -9.94 18.06
C LEU A 946 -51.56 -9.08 17.78
N GLU A 947 -51.54 -8.40 16.64
CA GLU A 947 -50.59 -7.32 16.38
C GLU A 947 -50.71 -6.23 17.45
N GLY A 948 -49.58 -5.64 17.83
CA GLY A 948 -49.53 -4.67 18.91
C GLY A 948 -48.20 -3.94 19.00
N SER A 949 -48.10 -3.05 19.99
CA SER A 949 -46.89 -2.31 20.28
C SER A 949 -46.73 -2.08 21.77
N PHE A 950 -45.47 -1.93 22.20
CA PHE A 950 -45.13 -1.68 23.60
C PHE A 950 -44.10 -0.56 23.70
N THR A 951 -44.39 0.41 24.56
CA THR A 951 -43.57 1.61 24.76
C THR A 951 -43.00 1.62 26.17
N HIS A 952 -41.69 1.81 26.31
CA HIS A 952 -41.02 1.94 27.60
C HIS A 952 -39.86 2.95 27.56
N SER A 953 -39.46 3.45 28.74
CA SER A 953 -38.46 4.51 28.90
C SER A 953 -37.21 4.11 29.68
N ASP A 954 -36.95 2.82 29.84
CA ASP A 954 -35.76 2.35 30.55
C ASP A 954 -34.51 2.48 29.67
N SER A 955 -33.34 2.40 30.30
CA SER A 955 -32.05 2.52 29.63
C SER A 955 -31.86 1.47 28.53
N ILE A 956 -31.17 1.84 27.46
CA ILE A 956 -30.81 0.93 26.36
C ILE A 956 -29.30 0.68 26.30
N LEU A 957 -28.87 -0.28 25.46
CA LEU A 957 -27.47 -0.43 25.08
C LEU A 957 -27.00 0.74 24.20
N LYS A 958 -25.76 1.19 24.46
CA LYS A 958 -25.20 2.41 23.86
C LYS A 958 -23.88 2.16 23.15
N GLU A 959 -22.99 1.44 23.83
CA GLU A 959 -21.65 1.12 23.37
C GLU A 959 -21.57 -0.37 22.97
N ILE A 960 -20.36 -0.83 22.62
CA ILE A 960 -20.07 -2.23 22.28
C ILE A 960 -20.49 -3.17 23.42
N THR A 961 -21.15 -4.28 23.09
CA THR A 961 -21.50 -5.34 24.04
C THR A 961 -21.27 -6.73 23.45
N TYR A 962 -21.23 -7.72 24.34
CA TYR A 962 -20.98 -9.13 24.04
C TYR A 962 -22.12 -10.00 24.56
N PHE A 963 -22.57 -10.96 23.76
CA PHE A 963 -23.54 -11.99 24.16
C PHE A 963 -22.89 -13.38 24.09
N ALA A 964 -22.99 -14.15 25.17
CA ALA A 964 -22.41 -15.49 25.22
C ALA A 964 -23.04 -16.43 24.18
N LEU A 965 -22.21 -17.29 23.60
CA LEU A 965 -22.59 -18.34 22.66
C LEU A 965 -22.19 -19.70 23.23
N GLU A 966 -23.02 -20.71 22.98
CA GLU A 966 -22.82 -22.11 23.36
C GLU A 966 -22.73 -22.99 22.09
N PRO A 967 -22.12 -24.18 22.14
CA PRO A 967 -22.10 -25.08 20.99
C PRO A 967 -23.51 -25.41 20.46
N GLY A 968 -23.69 -25.36 19.14
CA GLY A 968 -24.95 -25.58 18.43
C GLY A 968 -25.76 -24.31 18.15
N TRP A 969 -27.08 -24.44 18.03
CA TRP A 969 -27.98 -23.32 17.72
C TRP A 969 -28.17 -22.38 18.92
N ASN A 970 -27.76 -21.12 18.75
CA ASN A 970 -27.99 -20.04 19.70
C ASN A 970 -29.03 -19.09 19.18
N LEU A 971 -30.01 -18.73 20.00
CA LEU A 971 -30.93 -17.63 19.71
C LEU A 971 -30.35 -16.33 20.28
N VAL A 972 -29.59 -15.62 19.45
CA VAL A 972 -28.83 -14.42 19.81
C VAL A 972 -29.76 -13.20 19.77
N PRO A 973 -29.80 -12.37 20.82
CA PRO A 973 -30.66 -11.19 20.85
C PRO A 973 -29.94 -9.95 20.28
N ASN A 974 -30.45 -9.36 19.20
CA ASN A 974 -30.11 -7.97 18.89
C ASN A 974 -30.86 -7.05 19.87
N SER A 975 -30.27 -6.82 21.04
CA SER A 975 -30.87 -5.94 22.06
C SER A 975 -30.60 -4.45 21.78
N TYR A 976 -30.01 -4.10 20.64
CA TYR A 976 -29.86 -2.71 20.21
C TYR A 976 -31.08 -2.25 19.44
N LEU A 977 -31.23 -0.93 19.41
CA LEU A 977 -32.24 -0.24 18.61
C LEU A 977 -31.68 0.20 17.24
N CYS A 978 -30.73 -0.55 16.68
CA CYS A 978 -30.20 -0.34 15.34
C CYS A 978 -30.07 -1.68 14.61
N SER A 979 -30.01 -1.61 13.28
CA SER A 979 -29.84 -2.78 12.41
C SER A 979 -28.37 -3.17 12.28
N TYR A 980 -28.13 -4.43 11.96
CA TYR A 980 -26.80 -4.97 11.64
C TYR A 980 -26.88 -5.80 10.36
N ASP A 981 -25.90 -5.69 9.46
CA ASP A 981 -25.56 -6.81 8.59
C ASP A 981 -24.99 -7.90 9.52
N PRO A 982 -25.46 -9.16 9.47
CA PRO A 982 -24.87 -10.23 10.29
C PRO A 982 -23.34 -10.33 10.18
N ARG A 983 -22.76 -9.96 9.04
CA ARG A 983 -21.32 -10.03 8.80
C ARG A 983 -20.54 -8.91 9.50
N ASP A 984 -21.19 -7.81 9.90
CA ASP A 984 -20.59 -6.76 10.73
C ASP A 984 -20.39 -7.20 12.19
N LEU A 985 -20.94 -8.35 12.58
CA LEU A 985 -20.73 -8.93 13.90
C LEU A 985 -19.31 -9.48 14.03
N LYS A 986 -18.77 -9.49 15.25
CA LYS A 986 -17.50 -10.15 15.53
C LYS A 986 -17.69 -11.29 16.51
N ILE A 987 -17.01 -12.41 16.33
CA ILE A 987 -17.03 -13.57 17.22
C ILE A 987 -15.78 -13.53 18.08
N LYS A 988 -15.93 -13.52 19.40
CA LYS A 988 -14.81 -13.44 20.33
C LYS A 988 -14.72 -14.73 21.14
N ASN A 989 -13.50 -15.21 21.37
CA ASN A 989 -13.23 -16.23 22.38
C ASN A 989 -12.41 -15.61 23.53
N SER A 990 -11.89 -16.45 24.44
CA SER A 990 -11.12 -15.96 25.60
C SER A 990 -9.81 -15.22 25.25
N VAL A 991 -9.32 -15.34 24.00
CA VAL A 991 -8.02 -14.82 23.55
C VAL A 991 -8.15 -13.84 22.38
N TYR A 992 -8.96 -14.16 21.37
CA TYR A 992 -9.03 -13.46 20.08
C TYR A 992 -10.44 -12.95 19.77
N THR A 993 -10.54 -11.92 18.91
CA THR A 993 -11.80 -11.42 18.34
C THR A 993 -11.74 -11.54 16.83
N TYR A 994 -12.68 -12.27 16.27
CA TYR A 994 -12.80 -12.62 14.88
C TYR A 994 -13.89 -11.79 14.17
N HIS A 995 -13.62 -11.24 13.00
CA HIS A 995 -14.58 -10.88 11.95
C HIS A 995 -15.45 -12.10 11.59
N PHE A 996 -16.69 -11.82 11.18
CA PHE A 996 -17.67 -12.88 10.91
C PHE A 996 -17.21 -13.86 9.83
N ASP A 997 -16.72 -13.33 8.70
CA ASP A 997 -16.35 -14.13 7.53
C ASP A 997 -15.19 -15.08 7.84
N TYR A 998 -14.17 -14.63 8.58
CA TYR A 998 -13.07 -15.51 8.99
C TYR A 998 -13.50 -16.54 10.03
N ALA A 999 -14.41 -16.20 10.95
CA ALA A 999 -14.99 -17.17 11.87
C ALA A 999 -15.79 -18.27 11.14
N VAL A 1000 -16.35 -17.97 9.96
CA VAL A 1000 -16.95 -18.96 9.05
C VAL A 1000 -15.90 -19.81 8.37
N GLU A 1001 -14.85 -19.22 7.80
CA GLU A 1001 -13.79 -19.97 7.12
C GLU A 1001 -13.05 -20.94 8.05
N GLN A 1002 -12.92 -20.58 9.32
CA GLN A 1002 -12.33 -21.41 10.36
C GLN A 1002 -13.29 -22.44 10.95
N GLU A 1003 -14.44 -22.63 10.30
CA GLU A 1003 -15.51 -23.53 10.72
C GLU A 1003 -16.01 -23.29 12.15
N LEU A 1004 -15.77 -22.14 12.79
CA LEU A 1004 -16.22 -21.88 14.17
C LEU A 1004 -17.72 -21.66 14.25
N ILE A 1005 -18.26 -20.97 13.25
CA ILE A 1005 -19.69 -20.69 13.10
C ILE A 1005 -20.15 -21.10 11.69
N ALA A 1006 -21.44 -21.34 11.55
CA ALA A 1006 -22.03 -21.48 10.22
C ALA A 1006 -22.19 -20.11 9.54
N ASN A 1007 -22.11 -20.09 8.20
CA ASN A 1007 -22.30 -18.88 7.40
C ASN A 1007 -23.78 -18.42 7.29
N VAL A 1008 -24.49 -18.36 8.41
CA VAL A 1008 -25.90 -18.05 8.43
C VAL A 1008 -26.37 -17.45 9.75
N ALA A 1009 -27.16 -16.38 9.62
CA ALA A 1009 -28.06 -15.89 10.65
C ALA A 1009 -29.50 -16.12 10.20
N TYR A 1010 -30.25 -16.99 10.87
CA TYR A 1010 -31.66 -17.24 10.53
C TYR A 1010 -32.59 -16.39 11.38
N VAL A 1011 -33.53 -15.72 10.71
CA VAL A 1011 -34.66 -15.02 11.34
C VAL A 1011 -35.97 -15.70 10.95
N TYR A 1012 -37.03 -15.49 11.72
CA TYR A 1012 -38.36 -16.01 11.38
C TYR A 1012 -39.29 -14.86 10.98
N ARG A 1013 -39.58 -14.75 9.67
CA ARG A 1013 -40.38 -13.67 9.08
C ARG A 1013 -41.36 -14.28 8.08
N ASP A 1014 -42.51 -13.65 7.90
CA ASP A 1014 -43.53 -14.07 6.93
C ASP A 1014 -43.99 -15.54 7.03
N GLY A 1015 -43.82 -16.16 8.20
CA GLY A 1015 -44.21 -17.53 8.47
C GLY A 1015 -43.17 -18.60 8.10
N GLU A 1016 -41.92 -18.23 7.83
CA GLU A 1016 -40.82 -19.16 7.54
C GLU A 1016 -39.48 -18.69 8.10
N PHE A 1017 -38.49 -19.60 8.12
CA PHE A 1017 -37.11 -19.19 8.37
C PHE A 1017 -36.50 -18.58 7.12
N ILE A 1018 -35.78 -17.49 7.29
CA ILE A 1018 -35.10 -16.77 6.22
C ILE A 1018 -33.66 -16.51 6.65
N LYS A 1019 -32.69 -16.72 5.76
CA LYS A 1019 -31.33 -16.22 5.95
C LYS A 1019 -31.37 -14.69 5.93
N ALA A 1020 -30.98 -14.05 7.04
CA ALA A 1020 -31.02 -12.61 7.16
C ALA A 1020 -29.85 -11.96 6.43
N ASP A 1021 -30.12 -10.99 5.56
CA ASP A 1021 -29.10 -10.02 5.09
C ASP A 1021 -28.98 -8.83 6.06
N ILE A 1022 -30.04 -8.59 6.83
CA ILE A 1022 -30.12 -7.54 7.86
C ILE A 1022 -30.86 -8.12 9.06
N ILE A 1023 -30.28 -7.95 10.25
CA ILE A 1023 -30.92 -8.17 11.55
C ILE A 1023 -31.51 -6.82 11.98
N TYR A 1024 -32.83 -6.76 12.14
CA TYR A 1024 -33.51 -5.53 12.50
C TYR A 1024 -33.35 -5.20 14.00
N PRO A 1025 -33.61 -3.94 14.40
CA PRO A 1025 -33.65 -3.55 15.81
C PRO A 1025 -34.54 -4.50 16.62
N TYR A 1026 -34.15 -4.82 17.87
CA TYR A 1026 -34.89 -5.68 18.81
C TYR A 1026 -35.31 -7.07 18.27
N GLU A 1027 -34.70 -7.54 17.18
CA GLU A 1027 -34.95 -8.87 16.61
C GLU A 1027 -33.97 -9.89 17.21
N SER A 1028 -34.40 -11.14 17.38
CA SER A 1028 -33.46 -12.23 17.65
C SER A 1028 -33.21 -13.05 16.41
N PHE A 1029 -32.04 -13.64 16.30
CA PHE A 1029 -31.67 -14.49 15.18
C PHE A 1029 -30.94 -15.74 15.68
N TYR A 1030 -31.02 -16.79 14.90
CA TYR A 1030 -30.29 -18.02 15.14
C TYR A 1030 -28.92 -17.98 14.48
N LEU A 1031 -27.89 -18.22 15.27
CA LEU A 1031 -26.52 -18.44 14.83
C LEU A 1031 -26.08 -19.84 15.28
N PHE A 1032 -25.48 -20.62 14.38
CA PHE A 1032 -24.94 -21.92 14.72
C PHE A 1032 -23.45 -21.81 15.06
N VAL A 1033 -23.05 -22.38 16.18
CA VAL A 1033 -21.65 -22.55 16.58
C VAL A 1033 -21.27 -24.02 16.40
N ASN A 1034 -20.27 -24.29 15.57
CA ASN A 1034 -19.82 -25.65 15.24
C ASN A 1034 -18.94 -26.27 16.33
N GLU A 1035 -18.16 -25.43 16.99
CA GLU A 1035 -17.09 -25.85 17.88
C GLU A 1035 -17.61 -26.35 19.23
N GLU A 1036 -17.21 -27.57 19.64
CA GLU A 1036 -17.66 -28.23 20.88
C GLU A 1036 -16.75 -27.94 22.10
N ASN A 1037 -15.51 -27.45 21.90
CA ASN A 1037 -14.46 -27.40 22.93
C ASN A 1037 -14.06 -25.98 23.40
N PHE A 1038 -14.74 -24.92 22.98
CA PHE A 1038 -14.32 -23.54 23.31
C PHE A 1038 -15.10 -22.94 24.48
N ASP A 1039 -14.39 -22.70 25.58
CA ASP A 1039 -14.94 -22.00 26.76
C ASP A 1039 -15.10 -20.49 26.46
N ASN A 1040 -16.33 -19.97 26.64
CA ASN A 1040 -16.68 -18.54 26.58
C ASN A 1040 -16.59 -17.88 25.18
N MET A 1041 -17.22 -18.46 24.17
CA MET A 1041 -17.48 -17.72 22.93
C MET A 1041 -18.52 -16.62 23.15
N GLU A 1042 -18.34 -15.47 22.52
CA GLU A 1042 -19.22 -14.32 22.62
C GLU A 1042 -19.41 -13.67 21.24
N CYS A 1043 -20.64 -13.26 20.92
CA CYS A 1043 -20.94 -12.43 19.76
C CYS A 1043 -20.86 -10.95 20.16
N ARG A 1044 -20.00 -10.18 19.49
CA ARG A 1044 -19.78 -8.75 19.69
C ARG A 1044 -20.64 -7.92 18.73
N PHE A 1045 -21.37 -6.97 19.30
CA PHE A 1045 -22.13 -5.97 18.57
C PHE A 1045 -21.45 -4.61 18.68
N SER A 1046 -21.25 -3.94 17.54
CA SER A 1046 -20.66 -2.59 17.47
C SER A 1046 -21.59 -1.66 16.68
N PRO A 1047 -22.34 -0.74 17.31
CA PRO A 1047 -23.29 0.12 16.61
C PRO A 1047 -22.68 0.86 15.41
N TYR A 1048 -23.37 0.83 14.27
CA TYR A 1048 -22.97 1.52 13.02
C TYR A 1048 -21.57 1.17 12.50
N TYR A 1049 -20.98 0.06 12.95
CA TYR A 1049 -19.80 -0.49 12.30
C TYR A 1049 -20.20 -1.10 10.96
N SER A 1050 -19.39 -0.87 9.94
CA SER A 1050 -19.52 -1.52 8.63
C SER A 1050 -18.13 -1.96 8.21
N GLY A 1051 -17.93 -3.27 8.09
CA GLY A 1051 -16.71 -3.90 7.59
C GLY A 1051 -16.77 -4.18 6.10
N PHE A 1052 -15.62 -4.43 5.48
CA PHE A 1052 -15.57 -5.06 4.16
C PHE A 1052 -15.81 -6.57 4.32
N HIS A 1053 -16.72 -7.13 3.53
CA HIS A 1053 -17.13 -8.54 3.62
C HIS A 1053 -16.97 -9.20 2.26
N TYR A 1054 -16.55 -10.47 2.24
CA TYR A 1054 -16.51 -11.25 1.01
C TYR A 1054 -17.06 -12.65 1.22
N LEU A 1055 -18.00 -13.03 0.35
CA LEU A 1055 -18.33 -14.42 0.12
C LEU A 1055 -18.29 -14.68 -1.38
N PRO A 1056 -17.72 -15.82 -1.81
CA PRO A 1056 -17.64 -16.14 -3.22
C PRO A 1056 -19.02 -16.40 -3.84
N ASP A 1057 -19.19 -15.86 -5.05
CA ASP A 1057 -20.44 -15.97 -5.80
C ASP A 1057 -20.79 -17.45 -6.09
N VAL A 1058 -22.10 -17.72 -6.21
CA VAL A 1058 -22.62 -19.00 -6.68
C VAL A 1058 -23.05 -18.85 -8.13
N ASP A 1059 -22.59 -19.75 -9.00
CA ASP A 1059 -22.84 -19.65 -10.44
C ASP A 1059 -24.33 -19.73 -10.78
N TRP A 1060 -25.05 -20.61 -10.08
CA TRP A 1060 -26.50 -20.73 -10.17
C TRP A 1060 -27.07 -21.47 -8.96
N GLU A 1061 -28.32 -21.18 -8.62
CA GLU A 1061 -29.02 -21.83 -7.52
C GLU A 1061 -30.49 -22.13 -7.83
N ILE A 1062 -31.02 -23.13 -7.14
CA ILE A 1062 -32.42 -23.54 -7.18
C ILE A 1062 -32.93 -23.54 -5.75
N LYS A 1063 -33.83 -22.62 -5.46
CA LYS A 1063 -34.57 -22.54 -4.21
C LYS A 1063 -35.89 -23.29 -4.32
N ILE A 1064 -36.17 -24.17 -3.37
CA ILE A 1064 -37.42 -24.93 -3.27
C ILE A 1064 -38.07 -24.63 -1.93
N SER A 1065 -39.19 -23.92 -1.95
CA SER A 1065 -39.96 -23.58 -0.76
C SER A 1065 -41.23 -24.43 -0.68
N ALA A 1066 -41.61 -24.82 0.53
CA ALA A 1066 -42.83 -25.58 0.83
C ALA A 1066 -43.67 -24.89 1.89
N ILE A 1067 -44.90 -24.52 1.52
CA ILE A 1067 -45.80 -23.73 2.35
C ILE A 1067 -47.04 -24.54 2.70
N GLN A 1068 -47.35 -24.68 3.99
CA GLN A 1068 -48.55 -25.33 4.50
C GLN A 1068 -49.17 -24.55 5.69
N THR A 1069 -48.84 -24.93 6.93
CA THR A 1069 -49.20 -24.18 8.15
C THR A 1069 -48.30 -22.98 8.38
N ASP A 1070 -47.06 -23.14 7.93
CA ASP A 1070 -45.89 -22.28 7.91
C ASP A 1070 -45.10 -22.65 6.63
N GLY A 1071 -43.99 -21.98 6.37
CA GLY A 1071 -43.09 -22.24 5.25
C GLY A 1071 -41.75 -22.81 5.69
N ASP A 1072 -41.09 -23.52 4.79
CA ASP A 1072 -39.70 -23.92 4.90
C ASP A 1072 -39.07 -24.07 3.52
N GLU A 1073 -37.75 -24.03 3.43
CA GLU A 1073 -37.06 -24.04 2.13
C GLU A 1073 -35.74 -24.81 2.14
N ILE A 1074 -35.29 -25.17 0.94
CA ILE A 1074 -33.92 -25.60 0.68
C ILE A 1074 -33.35 -24.88 -0.53
N VAL A 1075 -32.04 -24.74 -0.58
CA VAL A 1075 -31.31 -24.16 -1.70
C VAL A 1075 -30.25 -25.15 -2.18
N VAL A 1076 -30.19 -25.41 -3.49
CA VAL A 1076 -29.17 -26.26 -4.11
C VAL A 1076 -28.55 -25.56 -5.30
N GLY A 1077 -27.27 -25.75 -5.57
CA GLY A 1077 -26.60 -25.02 -6.65
C GLY A 1077 -25.21 -25.53 -6.97
N CYS A 1078 -24.52 -24.79 -7.83
CA CYS A 1078 -23.11 -25.02 -8.10
C CYS A 1078 -22.28 -23.73 -8.05
N SER A 1079 -21.00 -23.90 -7.72
CA SER A 1079 -19.97 -22.87 -7.81
C SER A 1079 -18.67 -23.49 -8.33
N ASP A 1080 -17.91 -22.74 -9.12
CA ASP A 1080 -16.57 -23.11 -9.58
C ASP A 1080 -15.57 -23.29 -8.41
N ASN A 1081 -15.81 -22.63 -7.27
CA ASN A 1081 -14.96 -22.70 -6.08
C ASN A 1081 -15.44 -23.70 -5.02
N ALA A 1082 -16.64 -24.28 -5.18
CA ALA A 1082 -17.18 -25.26 -4.24
C ALA A 1082 -16.71 -26.69 -4.56
N THR A 1083 -16.72 -27.56 -3.55
CA THR A 1083 -16.46 -29.00 -3.73
C THR A 1083 -17.76 -29.82 -3.74
N ASP A 1084 -17.69 -31.11 -4.05
CA ASP A 1084 -18.82 -32.03 -3.87
C ASP A 1084 -18.96 -32.56 -2.42
N SER A 1085 -18.03 -32.17 -1.54
CA SER A 1085 -18.05 -32.47 -0.10
C SER A 1085 -18.60 -31.26 0.66
N PHE A 1086 -18.68 -31.35 1.99
CA PHE A 1086 -19.12 -30.20 2.80
C PHE A 1086 -18.17 -29.02 2.65
N ASP A 1087 -18.74 -27.83 2.51
CA ASP A 1087 -18.02 -26.57 2.46
C ASP A 1087 -18.72 -25.55 3.37
N ASN A 1088 -18.11 -25.18 4.51
CA ASN A 1088 -18.76 -24.33 5.52
C ASN A 1088 -19.07 -22.91 5.01
N VAL A 1089 -18.38 -22.45 3.95
CA VAL A 1089 -18.64 -21.15 3.33
C VAL A 1089 -19.95 -21.20 2.53
N TYR A 1090 -20.25 -22.32 1.87
CA TYR A 1090 -21.40 -22.43 0.97
C TYR A 1090 -22.61 -23.19 1.55
N ASP A 1091 -22.34 -24.27 2.28
CA ASP A 1091 -23.32 -25.22 2.78
C ASP A 1091 -23.85 -24.76 4.14
N LEU A 1092 -25.18 -24.61 4.21
CA LEU A 1092 -25.81 -24.05 5.40
C LEU A 1092 -26.56 -25.13 6.17
N PRO A 1093 -26.37 -25.22 7.50
CA PRO A 1093 -27.15 -26.13 8.32
C PRO A 1093 -28.64 -25.79 8.26
N GLU A 1094 -29.46 -26.82 8.41
CA GLU A 1094 -30.90 -26.66 8.55
C GLU A 1094 -31.24 -25.89 9.84
N PRO A 1095 -32.09 -24.85 9.78
CA PRO A 1095 -32.50 -24.09 10.97
C PRO A 1095 -33.11 -25.00 12.07
N PRO A 1096 -33.09 -24.54 13.34
CA PRO A 1096 -33.56 -25.35 14.45
C PRO A 1096 -35.06 -25.62 14.39
N ILE A 1097 -35.54 -26.59 15.18
CA ILE A 1097 -36.96 -26.94 15.19
C ILE A 1097 -37.83 -25.74 15.61
N LYS A 1098 -38.95 -25.54 14.92
CA LYS A 1098 -39.92 -24.48 15.22
C LYS A 1098 -40.83 -24.88 16.41
N PRO A 1099 -41.26 -23.96 17.29
CA PRO A 1099 -42.24 -24.23 18.33
C PRO A 1099 -43.70 -24.32 17.81
N ILE A 1100 -43.91 -24.70 16.55
CA ILE A 1100 -45.20 -24.64 15.86
C ILE A 1100 -45.83 -26.03 15.78
N GLU A 1101 -47.07 -26.18 16.28
CA GLU A 1101 -47.79 -27.45 16.21
C GLU A 1101 -48.15 -27.80 14.76
N ASN A 1102 -47.70 -28.97 14.29
CA ASN A 1102 -47.84 -29.44 12.90
C ASN A 1102 -47.06 -28.62 11.86
N GLY A 1103 -46.01 -27.89 12.28
CA GLY A 1103 -45.14 -27.17 11.37
C GLY A 1103 -44.52 -28.07 10.28
N ILE A 1104 -44.28 -27.50 9.11
CA ILE A 1104 -43.62 -28.15 7.99
C ILE A 1104 -42.10 -28.03 8.14
N LYS A 1105 -41.38 -29.09 7.73
CA LYS A 1105 -39.91 -29.08 7.67
C LYS A 1105 -39.43 -29.54 6.31
N MET A 1106 -38.45 -28.85 5.72
CA MET A 1106 -37.83 -29.25 4.45
C MET A 1106 -36.31 -29.13 4.53
N TYR A 1107 -35.60 -30.22 4.27
CA TYR A 1107 -34.14 -30.24 4.43
C TYR A 1107 -33.48 -31.25 3.49
N LEU A 1108 -32.16 -31.11 3.30
CA LEU A 1108 -31.30 -32.03 2.60
C LEU A 1108 -30.70 -33.03 3.61
N PRO A 1109 -31.11 -34.31 3.60
CA PRO A 1109 -30.60 -35.29 4.55
C PRO A 1109 -29.16 -35.70 4.21
N LYS A 1110 -28.30 -35.62 5.22
CA LYS A 1110 -26.95 -36.21 5.23
C LYS A 1110 -26.90 -37.30 6.28
N ASP A 1111 -26.20 -38.40 6.01
CA ASP A 1111 -25.98 -39.46 7.00
C ASP A 1111 -24.52 -39.40 7.46
N PRO A 1112 -24.22 -38.77 8.61
CA PRO A 1112 -22.85 -38.61 9.08
C PRO A 1112 -22.16 -39.95 9.40
N GLN A 1113 -22.90 -41.06 9.50
CA GLN A 1113 -22.32 -42.40 9.66
C GLN A 1113 -21.92 -43.06 8.35
N LEU A 1114 -22.50 -42.62 7.22
CA LEU A 1114 -22.18 -43.11 5.87
C LEU A 1114 -21.29 -42.14 5.09
N ASP A 1115 -21.32 -40.86 5.45
CA ASP A 1115 -20.56 -39.79 4.81
C ASP A 1115 -19.92 -38.91 5.89
N SER A 1116 -18.70 -39.26 6.28
CA SER A 1116 -17.94 -38.53 7.30
C SER A 1116 -17.46 -37.16 6.82
N LEU A 1117 -17.78 -36.79 5.57
CA LEU A 1117 -17.38 -35.52 4.97
C LEU A 1117 -18.39 -34.40 5.25
N PHE A 1118 -19.50 -34.65 5.95
CA PHE A 1118 -20.48 -33.63 6.35
C PHE A 1118 -20.63 -33.57 7.87
N ILE A 1119 -20.54 -32.37 8.45
CA ILE A 1119 -20.64 -32.15 9.90
C ILE A 1119 -22.10 -32.06 10.39
N TYR A 1120 -23.04 -31.71 9.51
CA TYR A 1120 -24.47 -31.66 9.81
C TYR A 1120 -25.23 -32.85 9.21
N SER A 1121 -26.25 -33.34 9.92
CA SER A 1121 -27.17 -34.38 9.42
C SER A 1121 -28.29 -33.84 8.52
N GLU A 1122 -28.52 -32.54 8.56
CA GLU A 1122 -29.60 -31.85 7.84
C GLU A 1122 -29.08 -30.49 7.37
N LEU A 1123 -29.12 -30.24 6.07
CA LEU A 1123 -28.73 -28.96 5.48
C LEU A 1123 -29.95 -28.23 4.93
N ASN A 1124 -29.94 -26.91 5.06
CA ASN A 1124 -30.82 -26.01 4.33
C ASN A 1124 -30.30 -25.78 2.91
N ARG A 1125 -28.97 -25.61 2.79
CA ARG A 1125 -28.30 -25.30 1.53
C ARG A 1125 -27.14 -26.25 1.26
N GLU A 1126 -27.02 -26.68 0.00
CA GLU A 1126 -25.87 -27.46 -0.48
C GLU A 1126 -25.43 -26.98 -1.87
N ILE A 1127 -24.19 -26.49 -1.97
CA ILE A 1127 -23.59 -26.05 -3.24
C ILE A 1127 -22.48 -27.03 -3.62
N MET A 1128 -22.57 -27.59 -4.83
CA MET A 1128 -21.58 -28.55 -5.34
C MET A 1128 -20.63 -27.90 -6.34
N SER A 1129 -19.52 -28.58 -6.67
CA SER A 1129 -18.67 -28.17 -7.79
C SER A 1129 -19.44 -28.06 -9.12
N SER A 1130 -19.02 -27.11 -9.96
CA SER A 1130 -19.61 -26.87 -11.28
C SER A 1130 -19.56 -28.06 -12.24
N LEU A 1131 -20.52 -28.09 -13.17
CA LEU A 1131 -20.63 -29.11 -14.22
C LEU A 1131 -19.65 -28.81 -15.36
N GLU A 1132 -18.89 -29.80 -15.85
CA GLU A 1132 -17.87 -29.54 -16.89
C GLU A 1132 -18.50 -29.06 -18.21
N THR A 1133 -18.01 -27.93 -18.73
CA THR A 1133 -18.53 -27.35 -19.98
C THR A 1133 -18.19 -28.23 -21.18
N GLY A 1134 -19.22 -28.67 -21.90
CA GLY A 1134 -19.09 -29.48 -23.12
C GLY A 1134 -19.07 -30.99 -22.90
N ILE A 1135 -19.15 -31.46 -21.66
CA ILE A 1135 -19.30 -32.87 -21.29
C ILE A 1135 -20.69 -33.09 -20.67
N PRO A 1136 -21.51 -34.04 -21.18
CA PRO A 1136 -22.80 -34.36 -20.57
C PRO A 1136 -22.66 -34.92 -19.16
N GLU A 1137 -23.10 -34.14 -18.17
CA GLU A 1137 -23.04 -34.46 -16.74
C GLU A 1137 -24.35 -34.10 -16.03
N PHE A 1138 -24.50 -34.59 -14.80
CA PHE A 1138 -25.61 -34.22 -13.93
C PHE A 1138 -25.18 -34.19 -12.47
N LYS A 1139 -25.82 -33.32 -11.68
CA LYS A 1139 -25.76 -33.30 -10.21
C LYS A 1139 -27.15 -33.63 -9.67
N GLN A 1140 -27.19 -34.32 -8.53
CA GLN A 1140 -28.44 -34.73 -7.90
C GLN A 1140 -28.40 -34.48 -6.40
N TRP A 1141 -29.42 -33.79 -5.90
CA TRP A 1141 -29.68 -33.56 -4.49
C TRP A 1141 -30.93 -34.36 -4.10
N ASN A 1142 -30.85 -35.06 -2.98
CA ASN A 1142 -32.04 -35.67 -2.37
C ASN A 1142 -32.49 -34.74 -1.26
N PHE A 1143 -33.80 -34.58 -1.09
CA PHE A 1143 -34.37 -33.77 -0.03
C PHE A 1143 -35.54 -34.48 0.65
N VAL A 1144 -35.90 -34.00 1.82
CA VAL A 1144 -37.01 -34.51 2.62
C VAL A 1144 -37.99 -33.39 2.89
N LEU A 1145 -39.28 -33.70 2.78
CA LEU A 1145 -40.38 -32.90 3.27
C LEU A 1145 -41.06 -33.66 4.41
N GLU A 1146 -41.11 -33.07 5.60
CA GLU A 1146 -41.87 -33.57 6.73
C GLU A 1146 -43.14 -32.77 6.94
N THR A 1147 -44.29 -33.46 7.00
CA THR A 1147 -45.58 -32.84 7.29
C THR A 1147 -46.43 -33.74 8.19
N GLN A 1148 -47.08 -33.15 9.20
CA GLN A 1148 -47.89 -33.92 10.16
C GLN A 1148 -49.37 -34.02 9.75
N ILE A 1149 -49.79 -33.32 8.68
CA ILE A 1149 -51.17 -33.23 8.24
C ILE A 1149 -51.29 -33.42 6.72
N LEU A 1150 -52.39 -34.04 6.27
CA LEU A 1150 -52.62 -34.37 4.85
C LEU A 1150 -53.30 -33.23 4.06
N ASN A 1151 -53.01 -31.98 4.42
CA ASN A 1151 -53.50 -30.81 3.69
C ASN A 1151 -52.59 -30.52 2.49
N ALA A 1152 -53.10 -29.77 1.51
CA ALA A 1152 -52.29 -29.39 0.36
C ALA A 1152 -51.06 -28.57 0.81
N VAL A 1153 -49.90 -28.90 0.25
CA VAL A 1153 -48.63 -28.14 0.39
C VAL A 1153 -48.43 -27.39 -0.91
N THR A 1154 -48.19 -26.09 -0.84
CA THR A 1154 -47.74 -25.28 -1.98
C THR A 1154 -46.24 -25.45 -2.11
N LEU A 1155 -45.75 -25.75 -3.31
CA LEU A 1155 -44.33 -25.83 -3.62
C LEU A 1155 -43.98 -24.70 -4.58
N GLU A 1156 -42.96 -23.93 -4.24
CA GLU A 1156 -42.43 -22.85 -5.07
C GLU A 1156 -41.00 -23.21 -5.47
N PHE A 1157 -40.70 -23.18 -6.77
CA PHE A 1157 -39.38 -23.45 -7.31
C PHE A 1157 -38.86 -22.20 -7.99
N ASP A 1158 -37.82 -21.60 -7.42
CA ASP A 1158 -37.14 -20.44 -7.95
C ASP A 1158 -35.77 -20.87 -8.47
N LEU A 1159 -35.64 -20.93 -9.79
CA LEU A 1159 -34.41 -21.34 -10.48
C LEU A 1159 -33.69 -20.06 -10.95
N LEU A 1160 -32.70 -19.63 -10.17
CA LEU A 1160 -31.93 -18.40 -10.37
C LEU A 1160 -30.67 -18.71 -11.19
N ASP A 1161 -30.43 -17.90 -12.22
CA ASP A 1161 -29.21 -17.90 -13.04
C ASP A 1161 -28.78 -19.24 -13.67
N LEU A 1162 -29.69 -20.22 -13.76
CA LEU A 1162 -29.41 -21.51 -14.41
C LEU A 1162 -28.88 -21.28 -15.86
N PRO A 1163 -27.69 -21.79 -16.23
CA PRO A 1163 -27.08 -21.48 -17.52
C PRO A 1163 -27.89 -21.96 -18.74
N GLU A 1164 -27.70 -21.30 -19.89
CA GLU A 1164 -28.38 -21.70 -21.13
C GLU A 1164 -27.97 -23.14 -21.54
N GLY A 1165 -28.96 -24.02 -21.67
CA GLY A 1165 -28.76 -25.44 -21.97
C GLY A 1165 -28.82 -26.38 -20.75
N TYR A 1166 -28.94 -25.82 -19.55
CA TYR A 1166 -29.13 -26.59 -18.32
C TYR A 1166 -30.63 -26.83 -18.07
N HIS A 1167 -30.93 -27.99 -17.48
CA HIS A 1167 -32.31 -28.41 -17.21
C HIS A 1167 -32.43 -29.07 -15.85
N ALA A 1168 -33.37 -28.60 -15.03
CA ALA A 1168 -33.67 -29.19 -13.73
C ALA A 1168 -34.87 -30.17 -13.81
N ASN A 1169 -34.80 -31.26 -13.05
CA ASN A 1169 -35.89 -32.21 -12.87
C ASN A 1169 -36.15 -32.40 -11.37
N ILE A 1170 -37.36 -32.10 -10.91
CA ILE A 1170 -37.76 -32.16 -9.50
C ILE A 1170 -38.83 -33.24 -9.34
N GLN A 1171 -38.65 -34.11 -8.35
CA GLN A 1171 -39.58 -35.21 -8.06
C GLN A 1171 -39.88 -35.27 -6.57
N ILE A 1172 -41.15 -35.36 -6.20
CA ILE A 1172 -41.58 -35.57 -4.81
C ILE A 1172 -42.99 -36.17 -4.77
N ASP A 1173 -43.20 -37.12 -3.86
CA ASP A 1173 -44.51 -37.74 -3.59
C ASP A 1173 -45.24 -38.28 -4.84
N GLY A 1174 -44.48 -38.85 -5.79
CA GLY A 1174 -45.02 -39.36 -7.05
C GLY A 1174 -45.37 -38.31 -8.11
N ASN A 1175 -45.13 -37.02 -7.82
CA ASN A 1175 -45.15 -35.93 -8.79
C ASN A 1175 -43.75 -35.76 -9.39
N SER A 1176 -43.68 -35.37 -10.66
CA SER A 1176 -42.40 -35.10 -11.35
C SER A 1176 -42.57 -33.94 -12.32
N TRP A 1177 -41.68 -32.96 -12.22
CA TRP A 1177 -41.55 -31.82 -13.14
C TRP A 1177 -40.18 -31.93 -13.79
N ASN A 1178 -40.16 -32.02 -15.12
CA ASN A 1178 -38.94 -32.28 -15.88
C ASN A 1178 -38.65 -31.13 -16.84
N GLN A 1179 -37.37 -30.93 -17.14
CA GLN A 1179 -36.89 -29.92 -18.09
C GLN A 1179 -37.29 -28.49 -17.69
N LEU A 1180 -37.22 -28.18 -16.40
CA LEU A 1180 -37.37 -26.82 -15.89
C LEU A 1180 -36.11 -26.00 -16.27
N THR A 1181 -36.32 -24.74 -16.60
CA THR A 1181 -35.27 -23.75 -16.93
C THR A 1181 -35.38 -22.58 -15.94
N SER A 1182 -34.47 -21.61 -16.00
CA SER A 1182 -34.52 -20.45 -15.10
C SER A 1182 -35.89 -19.76 -15.08
N GLY A 1183 -36.35 -19.40 -13.89
CA GLY A 1183 -37.66 -18.81 -13.62
C GLY A 1183 -38.37 -19.43 -12.41
N ASN A 1184 -39.56 -18.89 -12.10
CA ASN A 1184 -40.31 -19.19 -10.89
C ASN A 1184 -41.55 -20.04 -11.21
N TYR A 1185 -41.75 -21.12 -10.47
CA TYR A 1185 -42.84 -22.07 -10.69
C TYR A 1185 -43.57 -22.39 -9.38
N ILE A 1186 -44.90 -22.30 -9.39
CA ILE A 1186 -45.74 -22.60 -8.21
C ILE A 1186 -46.63 -23.80 -8.51
N TYR A 1187 -46.56 -24.80 -7.64
CA TYR A 1187 -47.35 -26.02 -7.69
C TYR A 1187 -48.03 -26.31 -6.35
N SER A 1188 -48.97 -27.25 -6.35
CA SER A 1188 -49.59 -27.73 -5.12
C SER A 1188 -49.72 -29.25 -5.16
N ILE A 1189 -49.28 -29.90 -4.09
CA ILE A 1189 -49.35 -31.35 -3.90
C ILE A 1189 -50.20 -31.68 -2.68
N ILE A 1190 -50.81 -32.87 -2.66
CA ILE A 1190 -51.46 -33.41 -1.46
C ILE A 1190 -50.58 -34.56 -0.96
N PRO A 1191 -49.96 -34.43 0.23
CA PRO A 1191 -49.12 -35.47 0.82
C PRO A 1191 -49.79 -36.85 0.81
N SER A 1192 -49.08 -37.89 0.37
CA SER A 1192 -49.58 -39.25 0.36
C SER A 1192 -49.61 -39.90 1.75
N GLN A 1193 -48.81 -39.39 2.69
CA GLN A 1193 -48.71 -39.82 4.08
C GLN A 1193 -48.31 -38.66 5.01
N THR A 1194 -48.55 -38.84 6.31
CA THR A 1194 -47.99 -37.98 7.37
C THR A 1194 -46.58 -38.48 7.74
N GLY A 1195 -45.69 -37.58 8.14
CA GLY A 1195 -44.28 -37.84 8.43
C GLY A 1195 -43.39 -37.47 7.24
N VAL A 1196 -42.35 -38.28 7.02
CA VAL A 1196 -41.28 -38.05 6.03
C VAL A 1196 -41.74 -38.41 4.60
N ILE A 1197 -41.48 -37.50 3.66
CA ILE A 1197 -41.68 -37.67 2.22
C ILE A 1197 -40.38 -37.32 1.50
N SER A 1198 -39.76 -38.27 0.82
CA SER A 1198 -38.51 -38.04 0.10
C SER A 1198 -38.78 -37.46 -1.30
N GLY A 1199 -37.93 -36.52 -1.69
CA GLY A 1199 -37.85 -35.93 -3.02
C GLY A 1199 -36.41 -35.91 -3.56
N SER A 1200 -36.26 -35.52 -4.82
CA SER A 1200 -34.96 -35.33 -5.46
C SER A 1200 -34.99 -34.21 -6.50
N VAL A 1201 -33.91 -33.46 -6.61
CA VAL A 1201 -33.63 -32.48 -7.66
C VAL A 1201 -32.45 -33.00 -8.48
N THR A 1202 -32.54 -32.95 -9.80
CA THR A 1202 -31.44 -33.33 -10.70
C THR A 1202 -31.25 -32.28 -11.78
N VAL A 1203 -30.07 -31.68 -11.85
CA VAL A 1203 -29.69 -30.69 -12.86
C VAL A 1203 -28.70 -31.33 -13.84
N ASN A 1204 -28.89 -31.11 -15.14
CA ASN A 1204 -28.04 -31.66 -16.20
C ASN A 1204 -27.74 -30.58 -17.24
N ASN A 1205 -26.55 -30.65 -17.84
CA ASN A 1205 -26.04 -29.69 -18.86
C ASN A 1205 -26.22 -30.21 -20.31
N ASN A 1206 -27.07 -31.21 -20.54
CA ASN A 1206 -27.24 -31.84 -21.85
C ASN A 1206 -28.66 -31.63 -22.41
N VAL A 1207 -28.76 -31.36 -23.71
CA VAL A 1207 -30.03 -31.35 -24.44
C VAL A 1207 -30.48 -32.80 -24.65
N ALA A 1208 -31.20 -33.37 -23.70
CA ALA A 1208 -31.82 -34.67 -23.91
C ALA A 1208 -32.90 -34.56 -25.01
N SER A 1209 -32.65 -35.17 -26.16
CA SER A 1209 -33.71 -35.52 -27.11
C SER A 1209 -34.76 -36.37 -26.38
N SER A 1210 -36.04 -36.06 -26.59
CA SER A 1210 -37.22 -36.48 -25.84
C SER A 1210 -37.53 -37.99 -25.68
N ASP A 1211 -36.56 -38.91 -25.78
CA ASP A 1211 -36.81 -40.37 -25.83
C ASP A 1211 -35.96 -41.24 -24.87
N GLU A 1212 -35.09 -40.70 -23.99
CA GLU A 1212 -34.28 -41.53 -23.06
C GLU A 1212 -34.37 -41.11 -21.58
N ILE A 1213 -35.56 -41.19 -20.97
CA ILE A 1213 -35.71 -41.37 -19.51
C ILE A 1213 -36.76 -42.46 -19.24
N VAL A 1214 -36.51 -43.67 -19.74
CA VAL A 1214 -37.22 -44.90 -19.28
C VAL A 1214 -36.26 -46.08 -19.26
N SER A 1215 -35.36 -46.11 -18.27
CA SER A 1215 -34.79 -47.32 -17.64
C SER A 1215 -33.62 -46.83 -16.78
N THR A 1216 -33.65 -46.90 -15.46
CA THR A 1216 -33.59 -48.16 -14.71
C THR A 1216 -34.10 -47.95 -13.29
N ALA A 1217 -35.22 -48.59 -12.97
CA ALA A 1217 -35.61 -48.87 -11.60
C ALA A 1217 -34.88 -50.14 -11.10
N TYR A 1218 -34.57 -50.12 -9.80
CA TYR A 1218 -34.17 -51.22 -8.90
C TYR A 1218 -32.69 -51.63 -8.84
N ASN A 1219 -32.06 -51.29 -7.72
CA ASN A 1219 -31.56 -52.28 -6.76
C ASN A 1219 -31.56 -51.71 -5.34
N PHE A 1220 -32.54 -52.12 -4.53
CA PHE A 1220 -32.41 -52.07 -3.07
C PHE A 1220 -31.38 -53.13 -2.66
N ILE A 1221 -30.25 -52.71 -2.13
CA ILE A 1221 -29.38 -53.57 -1.32
C ILE A 1221 -29.78 -53.32 0.14
N ASN A 1222 -30.38 -54.34 0.77
CA ASN A 1222 -30.52 -54.44 2.22
C ASN A 1222 -29.14 -54.27 2.88
N PHE A 1223 -29.05 -53.57 4.01
CA PHE A 1223 -28.22 -53.97 5.15
C PHE A 1223 -28.80 -53.36 6.46
N PRO A 1224 -28.48 -53.91 7.65
CA PRO A 1224 -29.37 -54.12 8.79
C PRO A 1224 -29.61 -52.92 9.69
#